data_AF-A0A7S1BN52-F1
#
_entry.id   AF-A0A7S1BN52-F1
#
_cell.length_a   1.000
_cell.length_b   1.000
_cell.length_c   1.000
_cell.angle_alpha   90.00
_cell.angle_beta   90.00
_cell.angle_gamma   90.00
#
_symmetry.space_group_name_H-M   'P 1'
#
loop_
_entity.id
_entity.type
_entity.pdbx_description
1 polymer ?
#
loop_
_entity_poly.entity_id
_entity_poly.type
_entity_poly.pdbx_seq_one_letter_code
_entity_poly.pdbx_strand_id
1 'polypeptide(L)'
;MKTVLLLVCLAHVFARARASAFDTTYDCDASFDFIHDISVQKEVCGSASEVLETCRGECDKKGCTAFFYQEHPNNNGCDSSPGGGSQICGFTDEKEFTKAHHGNREGSQICIRVTSSPVPSPVPPPVPSANPPPISSASLTTSAPSTLKPLMYQMKRRSSEKEMLTFDVTNMCGDFFNIKGRPGMQAKCIMYRPVLKPWLEEGKNGIYMAMEKGHEGNPHQVCVLQKLVCESTEKYTEYSPECNIAFGSCRSALRHLHEMMFNKPPSPQICNNFARKSIRGFFHDFMSNAIDGSILAEHDISMNFGLCRWAQYVNVLSDHTLCDPGSIVAMAGELGYLACGVDLFNLDSEVKPRVTLNRPFSCGPNIEQSPLFDHSTLQRREEFSDAQLATNSTAMEEFWYAANSHTHGRPDGEIEYSGESAGAAHAVGRVTCPPDGVTFSGSHQTYKKGFFHIPRGTKNDVQADYHQGIGRLGQTMCAKGQQPQPEGVRPSTPDFPLTDEETDFNAEGGLCSMPTQFLGTVRVGGTHRVPRWVEITEHSSKLWPEWSEYQSKCRSEMPMYIPLELLTISEVELPRSFALDKFQSIAWDSYDSIDSEWDSCEVGCAIPILENRVCGGTNGLSEFDWTLDYCHRGVQDDSGKICCRAGCNKCSEDHTAVGCASNVIKDSGRECISANDVECIVPGKGDGAVCKSDNDCKSGSCKGKCCNVGGVGDECKECGPLGGHCIKCEDGFVLEGLSCVGECECSDGCIDCDCGVCKACDSTKYFLEDGKCQLKYGDGKICKSSEECTSGGCLGGHCCKESIVHSCAECNSRGKCQMCLGGYTLCGHHEEEQGFCKKTVSTAITSFRCGTGGPDSDYPSSDGYNYCAMANNCPCSRPGCYMECQVQKTCWIGSIASKLTDYEPVFECKTGIDCEGNIPSMTPTKVPNKCIDKEVKFFYKKQKKRFLLKTCKWLLTKNKKQRKKICSKYVDYFSKKKKNIWSCGGHMPEIL
;
A
#
# COMPACT_ATOMS: atom_id res chain seq x y z
N MET A 1 32.58 18.62 -61.31
CA MET A 1 32.93 17.78 -60.13
C MET A 1 31.67 17.31 -59.38
N LYS A 2 30.84 16.44 -59.97
CA LYS A 2 29.74 15.76 -59.22
C LYS A 2 29.60 14.25 -59.52
N THR A 3 30.38 13.70 -60.46
CA THR A 3 30.29 12.30 -60.90
C THR A 3 31.32 11.36 -60.25
N VAL A 4 32.34 11.92 -59.58
CA VAL A 4 33.45 11.12 -59.00
C VAL A 4 33.10 10.55 -57.61
N LEU A 5 32.28 11.27 -56.84
CA LEU A 5 31.92 10.85 -55.46
C LEU A 5 31.07 9.57 -55.43
N LEU A 6 30.21 9.36 -56.41
CA LEU A 6 29.28 8.22 -56.46
C LEU A 6 30.00 6.87 -56.66
N LEU A 7 31.15 6.88 -57.34
CA LEU A 7 31.94 5.67 -57.62
C LEU A 7 32.74 5.17 -56.42
N VAL A 8 33.09 6.06 -55.47
CA VAL A 8 33.85 5.67 -54.27
C VAL A 8 32.96 4.95 -53.26
N CYS A 9 31.72 5.39 -53.07
CA CYS A 9 30.77 4.75 -52.14
C CYS A 9 30.36 3.34 -52.60
N LEU A 10 30.13 3.13 -53.91
CA LEU A 10 29.77 1.81 -54.45
C LEU A 10 30.89 0.77 -54.32
N ALA A 11 32.16 1.20 -54.35
CA ALA A 11 33.30 0.29 -54.18
C ALA A 11 33.41 -0.27 -52.74
N HIS A 12 33.04 0.50 -51.71
CA HIS A 12 33.09 0.04 -50.32
C HIS A 12 31.97 -0.95 -49.97
N VAL A 13 30.82 -0.89 -50.64
CA VAL A 13 29.70 -1.82 -50.42
C VAL A 13 30.03 -3.23 -50.95
N PHE A 14 30.74 -3.35 -52.07
CA PHE A 14 31.11 -4.65 -52.66
C PHE A 14 32.40 -5.27 -52.08
N ALA A 15 33.24 -4.50 -51.38
CA ALA A 15 34.52 -4.99 -50.85
C ALA A 15 34.40 -5.83 -49.56
N ARG A 16 33.25 -5.85 -48.88
CA ARG A 16 33.05 -6.59 -47.62
C ARG A 16 32.27 -7.92 -47.76
N ALA A 17 32.01 -8.37 -48.98
CA ALA A 17 31.21 -9.56 -49.29
C ALA A 17 32.03 -10.84 -49.62
N ARG A 18 33.32 -10.91 -49.22
CA ARG A 18 34.20 -12.07 -49.43
C ARG A 18 35.16 -12.34 -48.26
N ALA A 19 34.60 -12.52 -47.07
CA ALA A 19 35.22 -13.24 -45.95
C ALA A 19 34.09 -13.87 -45.11
N SER A 20 34.34 -15.02 -44.49
CA SER A 20 33.32 -15.92 -43.92
C SER A 20 32.30 -16.44 -44.96
N ALA A 21 32.60 -17.61 -45.53
CA ALA A 21 31.53 -18.57 -45.76
C ALA A 21 31.27 -19.23 -44.40
N PHE A 22 30.13 -18.95 -43.78
CA PHE A 22 29.75 -19.60 -42.51
C PHE A 22 29.70 -21.12 -42.72
N ASP A 23 30.43 -21.89 -41.89
CA ASP A 23 30.37 -23.35 -41.92
C ASP A 23 29.00 -23.81 -41.41
N THR A 24 28.12 -24.17 -42.34
CA THR A 24 26.74 -24.61 -42.04
C THR A 24 26.67 -25.95 -41.28
N THR A 25 27.80 -26.52 -40.85
CA THR A 25 27.85 -27.65 -39.92
C THR A 25 27.90 -27.22 -38.44
N TYR A 26 27.98 -25.92 -38.13
CA TYR A 26 27.93 -25.38 -36.77
C TYR A 26 26.85 -24.30 -36.62
N ASP A 27 26.12 -24.34 -35.51
CA ASP A 27 25.16 -23.34 -35.06
C ASP A 27 25.83 -22.47 -33.99
N CYS A 28 25.93 -21.16 -34.22
CA CYS A 28 26.69 -20.22 -33.40
C CYS A 28 25.76 -19.23 -32.68
N ASP A 29 25.83 -19.24 -31.35
CA ASP A 29 24.93 -18.53 -30.46
C ASP A 29 25.72 -17.53 -29.62
N ALA A 30 25.59 -16.25 -29.94
CA ALA A 30 26.27 -15.14 -29.26
C ALA A 30 25.58 -14.68 -27.97
N SER A 31 24.46 -15.30 -27.56
CA SER A 31 23.82 -14.99 -26.28
C SER A 31 24.51 -15.70 -25.10
N PHE A 32 25.36 -16.69 -25.37
CA PHE A 32 26.14 -17.44 -24.39
C PHE A 32 27.63 -17.42 -24.76
N ASP A 33 28.51 -17.48 -23.77
CA ASP A 33 29.97 -17.49 -23.91
C ASP A 33 30.65 -18.62 -23.10
N PHE A 34 29.90 -19.42 -22.34
CA PHE A 34 30.43 -20.50 -21.48
C PHE A 34 29.53 -21.76 -21.45
N ILE A 35 30.10 -22.93 -21.14
CA ILE A 35 29.35 -24.16 -20.83
C ILE A 35 29.86 -24.73 -19.50
N HIS A 36 28.96 -25.15 -18.61
CA HIS A 36 29.36 -25.69 -17.29
C HIS A 36 29.84 -27.16 -17.34
N ASP A 37 29.22 -27.98 -18.19
CA ASP A 37 29.30 -29.44 -18.15
C ASP A 37 30.32 -30.01 -19.17
N ILE A 38 31.57 -29.55 -19.08
CA ILE A 38 32.62 -29.83 -20.08
C ILE A 38 33.54 -30.97 -19.61
N SER A 39 33.70 -32.04 -20.41
CA SER A 39 34.59 -33.16 -20.06
C SER A 39 36.06 -32.93 -20.44
N VAL A 40 36.36 -32.13 -21.49
CA VAL A 40 37.73 -31.64 -21.80
C VAL A 40 37.70 -30.22 -22.40
N GLN A 41 38.60 -29.35 -21.93
CA GLN A 41 38.90 -28.05 -22.57
C GLN A 41 40.34 -28.03 -23.12
N LYS A 42 40.59 -27.18 -24.12
CA LYS A 42 41.92 -26.90 -24.67
C LYS A 42 42.02 -25.47 -25.20
N GLU A 43 43.01 -24.72 -24.70
CA GLU A 43 43.38 -23.41 -25.27
C GLU A 43 43.95 -23.57 -26.69
N VAL A 44 43.58 -22.65 -27.57
CA VAL A 44 43.85 -22.68 -29.00
C VAL A 44 44.03 -21.27 -29.54
N CYS A 45 44.92 -21.12 -30.53
CA CYS A 45 45.31 -19.83 -31.09
C CYS A 45 45.21 -19.86 -32.62
N GLY A 46 44.61 -18.81 -33.17
CA GLY A 46 44.33 -18.63 -34.60
C GLY A 46 43.17 -17.65 -34.79
N SER A 47 42.63 -17.56 -36.00
CA SER A 47 41.29 -17.02 -36.23
C SER A 47 40.22 -18.03 -35.81
N ALA A 48 38.99 -17.56 -35.57
CA ALA A 48 37.87 -18.44 -35.20
C ALA A 48 37.63 -19.59 -36.21
N SER A 49 37.93 -19.39 -37.50
CA SER A 49 37.81 -20.45 -38.52
C SER A 49 38.86 -21.55 -38.34
N GLU A 50 40.12 -21.20 -38.10
CA GLU A 50 41.22 -22.15 -37.87
C GLU A 50 41.04 -22.88 -36.53
N VAL A 51 40.50 -22.19 -35.53
CA VAL A 51 40.12 -22.78 -34.26
C VAL A 51 38.96 -23.76 -34.41
N LEU A 52 37.87 -23.39 -35.10
CA LEU A 52 36.74 -24.30 -35.37
C LEU A 52 37.18 -25.56 -36.12
N GLU A 53 38.04 -25.42 -37.14
CA GLU A 53 38.64 -26.57 -37.86
C GLU A 53 39.49 -27.44 -36.92
N THR A 54 40.23 -26.83 -36.00
CA THR A 54 41.02 -27.54 -34.98
C THR A 54 40.12 -28.31 -33.98
N CYS A 55 39.06 -27.69 -33.46
CA CYS A 55 38.12 -28.34 -32.54
C CYS A 55 37.41 -29.52 -33.24
N ARG A 56 36.94 -29.30 -34.48
CA ARG A 56 36.34 -30.33 -35.34
C ARG A 56 37.30 -31.49 -35.57
N GLY A 57 38.54 -31.20 -35.98
CA GLY A 57 39.57 -32.18 -36.28
C GLY A 57 40.08 -32.99 -35.08
N GLU A 58 39.88 -32.52 -33.83
CA GLU A 58 40.06 -33.35 -32.63
C GLU A 58 38.83 -34.18 -32.28
N CYS A 59 37.62 -33.66 -32.54
CA CYS A 59 36.40 -34.30 -32.07
C CYS A 59 35.84 -35.36 -33.04
N ASP A 60 36.03 -35.19 -34.36
CA ASP A 60 35.79 -36.25 -35.35
C ASP A 60 36.64 -37.52 -35.09
N LYS A 61 37.76 -37.39 -34.34
CA LYS A 61 38.58 -38.53 -33.89
C LYS A 61 38.08 -39.20 -32.60
N LYS A 62 37.26 -38.51 -31.80
CA LYS A 62 36.80 -38.93 -30.46
C LYS A 62 35.32 -39.33 -30.42
N GLY A 63 34.51 -38.89 -31.39
CA GLY A 63 33.07 -39.15 -31.43
C GLY A 63 32.24 -38.26 -30.48
N CYS A 64 32.76 -37.08 -30.12
CA CYS A 64 32.12 -36.14 -29.20
C CYS A 64 31.23 -35.09 -29.90
N THR A 65 30.58 -34.26 -29.10
CA THR A 65 30.19 -32.90 -29.48
C THR A 65 31.36 -31.95 -29.22
N ALA A 66 31.89 -31.32 -30.27
CA ALA A 66 32.78 -30.18 -30.12
C ALA A 66 31.95 -28.90 -30.07
N PHE A 67 32.36 -28.00 -29.19
CA PHE A 67 31.92 -26.62 -29.21
C PHE A 67 33.13 -25.70 -29.05
N PHE A 68 33.04 -24.56 -29.71
CA PHE A 68 34.01 -23.48 -29.61
C PHE A 68 33.41 -22.38 -28.74
N TYR A 69 34.19 -21.83 -27.80
CA TYR A 69 33.85 -20.58 -27.14
C TYR A 69 35.07 -19.68 -26.97
N GLN A 70 34.79 -18.40 -26.76
CA GLN A 70 35.77 -17.33 -26.69
C GLN A 70 35.47 -16.50 -25.45
N GLU A 71 36.38 -16.50 -24.47
CA GLU A 71 36.17 -15.82 -23.19
C GLU A 71 36.52 -14.32 -23.26
N HIS A 72 37.32 -13.89 -24.23
CA HIS A 72 37.85 -12.52 -24.35
C HIS A 72 37.90 -12.06 -25.83
N PRO A 73 37.80 -10.76 -26.15
CA PRO A 73 37.88 -10.26 -27.53
C PRO A 73 39.13 -10.69 -28.32
N ASN A 74 38.92 -11.05 -29.59
CA ASN A 74 39.91 -11.73 -30.44
C ASN A 74 40.93 -10.79 -31.11
N ASN A 75 42.22 -11.06 -30.90
CA ASN A 75 43.36 -10.44 -31.60
C ASN A 75 44.20 -11.46 -32.41
N ASN A 76 43.57 -12.42 -33.09
CA ASN A 76 44.10 -13.39 -34.08
C ASN A 76 45.53 -13.92 -33.85
N GLY A 77 45.65 -15.10 -33.21
CA GLY A 77 46.91 -15.84 -33.10
C GLY A 77 47.72 -15.49 -31.86
N CYS A 78 47.31 -16.01 -30.71
CA CYS A 78 47.92 -15.70 -29.41
C CYS A 78 49.32 -16.30 -29.15
N ASP A 79 50.26 -15.44 -28.74
CA ASP A 79 51.57 -15.82 -28.20
C ASP A 79 51.68 -15.39 -26.71
N SER A 80 51.52 -16.33 -25.78
CA SER A 80 51.70 -16.18 -24.32
C SER A 80 50.95 -15.01 -23.63
N SER A 81 49.75 -15.29 -23.09
CA SER A 81 48.90 -14.27 -22.47
C SER A 81 49.15 -14.03 -20.97
N PRO A 82 49.20 -12.75 -20.56
CA PRO A 82 48.69 -12.31 -19.25
C PRO A 82 47.56 -11.26 -19.40
N GLY A 83 46.94 -11.14 -20.58
CA GLY A 83 45.96 -10.09 -20.89
C GLY A 83 45.52 -9.96 -22.35
N GLY A 84 45.93 -10.87 -23.24
CA GLY A 84 45.40 -11.04 -24.60
C GLY A 84 44.45 -12.23 -24.66
N GLY A 85 43.38 -12.15 -25.46
CA GLY A 85 42.34 -13.17 -25.48
C GLY A 85 42.80 -14.53 -26.02
N SER A 86 42.59 -15.59 -25.23
CA SER A 86 42.64 -16.98 -25.69
C SER A 86 41.28 -17.41 -26.25
N GLN A 87 41.29 -18.42 -27.11
CA GLN A 87 40.11 -19.14 -27.58
C GLN A 87 40.13 -20.57 -27.01
N ILE A 88 38.97 -21.18 -26.79
CA ILE A 88 38.86 -22.50 -26.16
C ILE A 88 38.07 -23.46 -27.04
N CYS A 89 38.70 -24.58 -27.42
CA CYS A 89 37.99 -25.77 -27.86
C CYS A 89 37.49 -26.52 -26.64
N GLY A 90 36.17 -26.62 -26.49
CA GLY A 90 35.54 -27.51 -25.53
C GLY A 90 35.04 -28.79 -26.22
N PHE A 91 35.10 -29.88 -25.49
CA PHE A 91 34.64 -31.19 -25.92
C PHE A 91 33.73 -31.77 -24.84
N THR A 92 32.59 -32.30 -25.24
CA THR A 92 31.73 -33.10 -24.37
C THR A 92 31.14 -34.29 -25.11
N ASP A 93 31.10 -35.42 -24.43
CA ASP A 93 30.43 -36.66 -24.83
C ASP A 93 28.98 -36.71 -24.34
N GLU A 94 28.56 -35.71 -23.53
CA GLU A 94 27.17 -35.54 -23.11
C GLU A 94 26.25 -35.06 -24.25
N LYS A 95 24.99 -35.47 -24.18
CA LYS A 95 23.95 -35.15 -25.18
C LYS A 95 23.15 -33.89 -24.86
N GLU A 96 23.16 -33.48 -23.60
CA GLU A 96 22.51 -32.28 -23.08
C GLU A 96 23.53 -31.61 -22.14
N PHE A 97 23.72 -30.30 -22.23
CA PHE A 97 24.73 -29.55 -21.47
C PHE A 97 24.29 -28.10 -21.26
N THR A 98 24.70 -27.49 -20.15
CA THR A 98 24.23 -26.16 -19.72
C THR A 98 25.05 -25.04 -20.35
N LYS A 99 24.49 -24.33 -21.33
CA LYS A 99 25.03 -23.03 -21.80
C LYS A 99 24.85 -21.97 -20.70
N ALA A 100 25.79 -21.02 -20.59
CA ALA A 100 25.74 -19.90 -19.67
C ALA A 100 26.34 -18.62 -20.29
N HIS A 101 25.97 -17.47 -19.71
CA HIS A 101 26.57 -16.18 -20.02
C HIS A 101 27.39 -15.69 -18.82
N HIS A 102 28.70 -15.63 -18.99
CA HIS A 102 29.71 -15.32 -17.98
C HIS A 102 30.24 -13.88 -18.11
N GLY A 103 29.72 -13.10 -19.07
CA GLY A 103 29.70 -11.63 -19.03
C GLY A 103 30.83 -10.92 -19.75
N ASN A 104 31.61 -11.61 -20.59
CA ASN A 104 32.84 -11.03 -21.16
C ASN A 104 32.72 -10.59 -22.64
N ARG A 105 32.13 -9.41 -22.80
CA ARG A 105 32.36 -8.45 -23.92
C ARG A 105 31.84 -8.86 -25.31
N GLU A 106 31.83 -7.87 -26.20
CA GLU A 106 31.33 -7.97 -27.57
C GLU A 106 32.15 -8.95 -28.42
N GLY A 107 31.45 -9.86 -29.13
CA GLY A 107 32.05 -10.85 -30.05
C GLY A 107 32.27 -12.25 -29.47
N SER A 108 32.02 -12.46 -28.18
CA SER A 108 32.02 -13.78 -27.53
C SER A 108 30.77 -14.59 -27.92
N GLN A 109 30.91 -15.90 -28.16
CA GLN A 109 29.85 -16.77 -28.68
C GLN A 109 30.16 -18.26 -28.44
N ILE A 110 29.14 -19.12 -28.44
CA ILE A 110 29.28 -20.59 -28.44
C ILE A 110 28.84 -21.17 -29.79
N CYS A 111 29.72 -21.89 -30.48
CA CYS A 111 29.39 -22.62 -31.71
C CYS A 111 29.30 -24.13 -31.47
N ILE A 112 28.17 -24.78 -31.81
CA ILE A 112 27.89 -26.22 -31.58
C ILE A 112 27.64 -26.94 -32.90
N ARG A 113 28.15 -28.16 -33.06
CA ARG A 113 27.95 -28.96 -34.28
C ARG A 113 26.48 -29.36 -34.51
N VAL A 114 25.94 -29.04 -35.69
CA VAL A 114 24.60 -29.47 -36.12
C VAL A 114 24.63 -30.94 -36.53
N THR A 115 23.85 -31.78 -35.86
CA THR A 115 23.72 -33.21 -36.19
C THR A 115 22.61 -33.45 -37.22
N SER A 116 23.00 -33.69 -38.48
CA SER A 116 22.06 -33.90 -39.58
C SER A 116 21.24 -35.19 -39.41
N SER A 117 19.93 -35.04 -39.18
CA SER A 117 18.99 -36.18 -39.21
C SER A 117 18.76 -36.69 -40.65
N PRO A 118 18.41 -37.98 -40.85
CA PRO A 118 18.28 -38.56 -42.19
C PRO A 118 17.16 -37.95 -43.04
N VAL A 119 17.40 -37.78 -44.33
CA VAL A 119 16.45 -37.23 -45.30
C VAL A 119 15.33 -38.25 -45.62
N PRO A 120 14.04 -37.86 -45.65
CA PRO A 120 12.94 -38.74 -46.08
C PRO A 120 13.00 -39.08 -47.59
N SER A 121 12.67 -40.32 -47.94
CA SER A 121 12.67 -40.80 -49.34
C SER A 121 11.58 -40.13 -50.21
N PRO A 122 11.79 -39.99 -51.54
CA PRO A 122 10.82 -39.33 -52.42
C PRO A 122 9.50 -40.08 -52.60
N VAL A 123 8.40 -39.33 -52.76
CA VAL A 123 7.05 -39.85 -53.03
C VAL A 123 6.82 -39.95 -54.56
N PRO A 124 6.22 -41.03 -55.09
CA PRO A 124 5.95 -41.18 -56.52
C PRO A 124 4.73 -40.35 -57.00
N PRO A 125 4.63 -40.05 -58.31
CA PRO A 125 3.59 -39.19 -58.88
C PRO A 125 2.19 -39.84 -58.96
N PRO A 126 1.11 -39.04 -59.06
CA PRO A 126 -0.27 -39.51 -58.89
C PRO A 126 -0.91 -40.16 -60.14
N VAL A 127 -1.92 -40.99 -59.90
CA VAL A 127 -2.82 -41.61 -60.89
C VAL A 127 -4.26 -41.13 -60.65
N PRO A 128 -5.07 -40.79 -61.67
CA PRO A 128 -6.31 -40.05 -61.47
C PRO A 128 -7.58 -40.89 -61.20
N SER A 129 -8.40 -40.36 -60.27
CA SER A 129 -9.88 -40.42 -60.17
C SER A 129 -10.62 -41.77 -60.03
N ALA A 130 -11.35 -41.89 -58.91
CA ALA A 130 -12.63 -42.61 -58.80
C ALA A 130 -13.51 -41.96 -57.71
N ASN A 131 -14.84 -42.17 -57.77
CA ASN A 131 -15.86 -41.44 -57.00
C ASN A 131 -15.86 -41.70 -55.47
N PRO A 132 -16.39 -40.77 -54.65
CA PRO A 132 -16.42 -40.89 -53.19
C PRO A 132 -17.59 -41.77 -52.66
N PRO A 133 -17.34 -42.65 -51.66
CA PRO A 133 -18.37 -43.21 -50.78
C PRO A 133 -18.67 -42.25 -49.59
N PRO A 134 -19.78 -42.45 -48.84
CA PRO A 134 -20.33 -41.43 -47.94
C PRO A 134 -19.60 -41.28 -46.59
N ILE A 135 -19.86 -40.15 -45.94
CA ILE A 135 -19.37 -39.78 -44.60
C ILE A 135 -19.79 -40.84 -43.57
N SER A 136 -18.80 -41.40 -42.86
CA SER A 136 -19.01 -42.22 -41.67
C SER A 136 -18.42 -41.50 -40.45
N SER A 137 -19.18 -41.46 -39.35
CA SER A 137 -18.80 -40.78 -38.12
C SER A 137 -17.75 -41.58 -37.35
N ALA A 138 -16.48 -41.20 -37.48
CA ALA A 138 -15.39 -41.67 -36.64
C ALA A 138 -15.08 -40.63 -35.55
N SER A 139 -15.23 -41.02 -34.28
CA SER A 139 -14.95 -40.14 -33.14
C SER A 139 -13.48 -39.74 -33.07
N LEU A 140 -13.20 -38.45 -32.81
CA LEU A 140 -11.89 -38.02 -32.31
C LEU A 140 -11.69 -38.55 -30.87
N THR A 141 -11.22 -39.79 -30.75
CA THR A 141 -10.58 -40.25 -29.52
C THR A 141 -9.23 -39.54 -29.38
N THR A 142 -9.26 -38.35 -28.77
CA THR A 142 -8.05 -37.62 -28.38
C THR A 142 -7.22 -38.50 -27.44
N SER A 143 -6.05 -38.94 -27.89
CA SER A 143 -5.09 -39.67 -27.06
C SER A 143 -4.61 -38.77 -25.92
N ALA A 144 -5.07 -39.05 -24.70
CA ALA A 144 -4.70 -38.27 -23.53
C ALA A 144 -3.17 -38.30 -23.29
N PRO A 145 -2.51 -37.16 -23.02
CA PRO A 145 -1.08 -37.14 -22.75
C PRO A 145 -0.71 -38.01 -21.55
N SER A 146 0.28 -38.89 -21.75
CA SER A 146 0.74 -39.83 -20.72
C SER A 146 1.40 -39.12 -19.54
N THR A 147 0.84 -39.32 -18.35
CA THR A 147 1.47 -39.09 -17.03
C THR A 147 2.18 -37.73 -16.86
N LEU A 148 1.40 -36.71 -16.47
CA LEU A 148 1.95 -35.48 -15.88
C LEU A 148 2.69 -35.84 -14.57
N LYS A 149 3.96 -35.45 -14.44
CA LYS A 149 4.76 -35.68 -13.23
C LYS A 149 4.27 -34.80 -12.07
N PRO A 150 4.32 -35.26 -10.80
CA PRO A 150 4.06 -34.41 -9.65
C PRO A 150 5.00 -33.20 -9.58
N LEU A 151 4.46 -32.04 -9.26
CA LEU A 151 5.20 -30.79 -9.07
C LEU A 151 5.70 -30.72 -7.62
N MET A 152 7.01 -30.90 -7.46
CA MET A 152 7.70 -30.94 -6.18
C MET A 152 8.61 -29.71 -6.01
N TYR A 153 8.34 -28.87 -5.02
CA TYR A 153 9.28 -27.81 -4.61
C TYR A 153 10.19 -28.33 -3.49
N GLN A 154 11.49 -28.01 -3.55
CA GLN A 154 12.47 -28.29 -2.49
C GLN A 154 12.93 -26.97 -1.86
N MET A 155 12.95 -26.89 -0.53
CA MET A 155 13.22 -25.67 0.22
C MET A 155 14.24 -25.94 1.34
N LYS A 156 15.34 -25.17 1.38
CA LYS A 156 16.34 -25.25 2.45
C LYS A 156 15.89 -24.41 3.65
N ARG A 157 15.93 -24.95 4.87
CA ARG A 157 15.57 -24.20 6.07
C ARG A 157 16.64 -23.16 6.44
N ARG A 158 16.28 -21.88 6.54
CA ARG A 158 17.22 -20.78 6.86
C ARG A 158 17.94 -20.98 8.20
N SER A 159 17.24 -21.59 9.15
CA SER A 159 17.74 -21.94 10.49
C SER A 159 18.51 -23.27 10.58
N SER A 160 18.63 -24.06 9.50
CA SER A 160 19.45 -25.28 9.47
C SER A 160 19.81 -25.73 8.04
N GLU A 161 21.08 -25.53 7.64
CA GLU A 161 21.63 -25.90 6.32
C GLU A 161 21.43 -27.38 5.91
N LYS A 162 21.07 -28.25 6.86
CA LYS A 162 20.96 -29.70 6.69
C LYS A 162 19.50 -30.21 6.63
N GLU A 163 18.51 -29.33 6.71
CA GLU A 163 17.09 -29.70 6.69
C GLU A 163 16.42 -29.17 5.41
N MET A 164 16.10 -30.10 4.50
CA MET A 164 15.40 -29.81 3.25
C MET A 164 13.93 -30.23 3.37
N LEU A 165 13.04 -29.24 3.28
CA LEU A 165 11.61 -29.45 3.17
C LEU A 165 11.27 -29.75 1.70
N THR A 166 10.31 -30.66 1.47
CA THR A 166 9.79 -30.97 0.13
C THR A 166 8.28 -30.82 0.14
N PHE A 167 7.73 -30.17 -0.89
CA PHE A 167 6.32 -29.79 -0.99
C PHE A 167 5.71 -30.33 -2.29
N ASP A 168 4.63 -31.11 -2.18
CA ASP A 168 3.91 -31.69 -3.33
C ASP A 168 2.67 -30.85 -3.67
N VAL A 169 2.81 -29.99 -4.68
CA VAL A 169 1.74 -29.09 -5.16
C VAL A 169 0.59 -29.90 -5.76
N THR A 170 0.92 -30.96 -6.50
CA THR A 170 -0.04 -31.82 -7.21
C THR A 170 -0.94 -32.60 -6.25
N ASN A 171 -0.41 -33.01 -5.10
CA ASN A 171 -1.20 -33.64 -4.05
C ASN A 171 -2.01 -32.59 -3.26
N MET A 172 -1.33 -31.60 -2.68
CA MET A 172 -1.92 -30.72 -1.66
C MET A 172 -2.87 -29.66 -2.24
N CYS A 173 -2.50 -29.03 -3.36
CA CYS A 173 -3.32 -27.98 -3.97
C CYS A 173 -4.47 -28.55 -4.82
N GLY A 174 -4.33 -29.81 -5.26
CA GLY A 174 -5.38 -30.54 -5.97
C GLY A 174 -6.63 -30.76 -5.14
N ASP A 175 -6.47 -31.14 -3.87
CA ASP A 175 -7.58 -31.22 -2.91
C ASP A 175 -8.05 -29.83 -2.49
N PHE A 176 -7.12 -28.90 -2.17
CA PHE A 176 -7.47 -27.58 -1.66
C PHE A 176 -8.39 -26.78 -2.58
N PHE A 177 -8.18 -26.82 -3.90
CA PHE A 177 -9.05 -26.16 -4.88
C PHE A 177 -10.05 -27.09 -5.59
N ASN A 178 -10.09 -28.38 -5.23
CA ASN A 178 -10.90 -29.41 -5.90
C ASN A 178 -10.70 -29.41 -7.44
N ILE A 179 -9.44 -29.35 -7.88
CA ILE A 179 -9.03 -29.25 -9.30
C ILE A 179 -8.51 -30.57 -9.89
N LYS A 180 -8.49 -31.66 -9.10
CA LYS A 180 -8.07 -33.00 -9.57
C LYS A 180 -8.90 -33.42 -10.79
N GLY A 181 -8.21 -33.72 -11.90
CA GLY A 181 -8.83 -34.16 -13.16
C GLY A 181 -9.34 -33.05 -14.10
N ARG A 182 -9.22 -31.75 -13.75
CA ARG A 182 -9.63 -30.65 -14.64
C ARG A 182 -8.56 -30.41 -15.74
N PRO A 183 -8.92 -30.34 -17.04
CA PRO A 183 -7.95 -30.22 -18.14
C PRO A 183 -7.52 -28.79 -18.51
N GLY A 184 -8.15 -27.75 -17.94
CA GLY A 184 -7.95 -26.34 -18.32
C GLY A 184 -6.56 -25.77 -18.01
N MET A 185 -6.17 -24.70 -18.71
CA MET A 185 -4.81 -24.13 -18.65
C MET A 185 -4.41 -23.62 -17.26
N GLN A 186 -5.29 -22.91 -16.53
CA GLN A 186 -5.05 -22.51 -15.14
C GLN A 186 -4.82 -23.73 -14.22
N ALA A 187 -5.69 -24.75 -14.27
CA ALA A 187 -5.53 -25.97 -13.47
C ALA A 187 -4.21 -26.70 -13.78
N LYS A 188 -3.80 -26.72 -15.06
CA LYS A 188 -2.52 -27.25 -15.51
C LYS A 188 -1.33 -26.43 -15.01
N CYS A 189 -1.46 -25.10 -14.91
CA CYS A 189 -0.48 -24.24 -14.28
C CYS A 189 -0.34 -24.56 -12.79
N ILE A 190 -1.46 -24.52 -12.04
CA ILE A 190 -1.47 -24.70 -10.58
C ILE A 190 -0.85 -26.04 -10.20
N MET A 191 -1.19 -27.11 -10.92
CA MET A 191 -0.82 -28.47 -10.54
C MET A 191 0.54 -28.95 -11.09
N TYR A 192 1.04 -28.35 -12.18
CA TYR A 192 2.15 -28.92 -12.98
C TYR A 192 3.15 -27.90 -13.57
N ARG A 193 3.06 -26.59 -13.23
CA ARG A 193 4.06 -25.59 -13.65
C ARG A 193 4.84 -25.02 -12.46
N PRO A 194 6.19 -25.01 -12.48
CA PRO A 194 7.02 -24.53 -11.37
C PRO A 194 7.13 -22.99 -11.33
N VAL A 195 6.00 -22.27 -11.41
CA VAL A 195 5.99 -20.80 -11.55
C VAL A 195 6.62 -20.06 -10.36
N LEU A 196 6.60 -20.66 -9.16
CA LEU A 196 7.21 -20.09 -7.97
C LEU A 196 8.72 -20.42 -7.84
N LYS A 197 9.31 -21.19 -8.77
CA LYS A 197 10.69 -21.66 -8.64
C LYS A 197 11.72 -20.51 -8.52
N PRO A 198 11.74 -19.47 -9.38
CA PRO A 198 12.72 -18.37 -9.24
C PRO A 198 12.59 -17.67 -7.89
N TRP A 199 11.35 -17.40 -7.47
CA TRP A 199 11.00 -16.78 -6.19
C TRP A 199 11.41 -17.61 -4.96
N LEU A 200 11.49 -18.95 -5.08
CA LEU A 200 11.99 -19.84 -4.02
C LEU A 200 13.51 -19.93 -4.02
N GLU A 201 14.16 -19.87 -5.18
CA GLU A 201 15.62 -19.94 -5.35
C GLU A 201 16.33 -18.65 -4.95
N GLU A 202 15.72 -17.48 -5.24
CA GLU A 202 16.22 -16.17 -4.80
C GLU A 202 16.02 -15.91 -3.29
N GLY A 203 15.25 -16.76 -2.60
CA GLY A 203 14.94 -16.60 -1.17
C GLY A 203 14.01 -15.42 -0.83
N LYS A 204 13.59 -14.65 -1.83
CA LYS A 204 12.59 -13.57 -1.76
C LYS A 204 11.18 -14.14 -1.54
N ASN A 205 10.92 -14.86 -0.45
CA ASN A 205 9.58 -15.41 -0.25
C ASN A 205 9.13 -15.52 1.21
N GLY A 206 7.97 -14.91 1.50
CA GLY A 206 7.28 -14.98 2.79
C GLY A 206 6.93 -16.41 3.22
N ILE A 207 6.86 -17.38 2.29
CA ILE A 207 6.70 -18.81 2.58
C ILE A 207 7.78 -19.29 3.57
N TYR A 208 9.05 -18.87 3.41
CA TYR A 208 10.11 -19.23 4.35
C TYR A 208 9.80 -18.70 5.76
N MET A 209 9.35 -17.45 5.89
CA MET A 209 9.00 -16.85 7.19
C MET A 209 7.79 -17.52 7.84
N ALA A 210 6.78 -17.91 7.06
CA ALA A 210 5.61 -18.64 7.55
C ALA A 210 5.99 -20.03 8.10
N MET A 211 6.81 -20.79 7.37
CA MET A 211 7.30 -22.10 7.80
C MET A 211 8.30 -22.02 8.98
N GLU A 212 9.08 -20.94 9.09
CA GLU A 212 10.03 -20.76 10.21
C GLU A 212 9.37 -20.25 11.50
N LYS A 213 8.27 -19.49 11.44
CA LYS A 213 7.54 -19.00 12.64
C LYS A 213 6.88 -20.11 13.47
N GLY A 214 6.86 -21.35 12.99
CA GLY A 214 6.52 -22.54 13.78
C GLY A 214 5.06 -22.97 13.71
N HIS A 215 4.30 -22.47 12.73
CA HIS A 215 3.11 -23.17 12.24
C HIS A 215 3.59 -24.36 11.38
N GLU A 216 2.92 -25.51 11.46
CA GLU A 216 3.42 -26.78 10.90
C GLU A 216 3.29 -26.85 9.37
N GLY A 217 4.10 -26.06 8.66
CA GLY A 217 4.28 -26.12 7.20
C GLY A 217 2.98 -25.92 6.40
N ASN A 218 2.19 -24.91 6.76
CA ASN A 218 0.82 -24.73 6.24
C ASN A 218 0.78 -24.74 4.70
N PRO A 219 0.23 -25.80 4.07
CA PRO A 219 0.28 -25.96 2.61
C PRO A 219 -0.58 -24.94 1.87
N HIS A 220 -1.58 -24.40 2.55
CA HIS A 220 -2.53 -23.42 2.05
C HIS A 220 -1.85 -22.25 1.33
N GLN A 221 -0.83 -21.63 1.95
CA GLN A 221 -0.21 -20.40 1.42
C GLN A 221 0.58 -20.63 0.14
N VAL A 222 1.28 -21.77 0.02
CA VAL A 222 1.96 -22.15 -1.23
C VAL A 222 0.94 -22.42 -2.33
N CYS A 223 -0.19 -23.07 -2.00
CA CYS A 223 -1.28 -23.29 -2.95
C CYS A 223 -1.97 -21.98 -3.38
N VAL A 224 -2.24 -21.07 -2.45
CA VAL A 224 -2.81 -19.75 -2.73
C VAL A 224 -1.89 -18.94 -3.64
N LEU A 225 -0.59 -18.82 -3.31
CA LEU A 225 0.35 -18.09 -4.16
C LEU A 225 0.52 -18.75 -5.54
N GLN A 226 0.60 -20.08 -5.61
CA GLN A 226 0.64 -20.82 -6.88
C GLN A 226 -0.62 -20.54 -7.72
N LYS A 227 -1.81 -20.46 -7.10
CA LYS A 227 -3.06 -20.06 -7.78
C LYS A 227 -3.02 -18.62 -8.27
N LEU A 228 -2.72 -17.66 -7.38
CA LEU A 228 -2.70 -16.24 -7.72
C LEU A 228 -1.75 -15.94 -8.88
N VAL A 229 -0.53 -16.49 -8.86
CA VAL A 229 0.44 -16.34 -9.97
C VAL A 229 -0.08 -16.98 -11.26
N CYS A 230 -0.70 -18.18 -11.18
CA CYS A 230 -1.27 -18.83 -12.36
C CYS A 230 -2.50 -18.13 -12.95
N GLU A 231 -3.32 -17.47 -12.14
CA GLU A 231 -4.45 -16.65 -12.60
C GLU A 231 -3.96 -15.32 -13.21
N SER A 232 -2.91 -14.74 -12.63
CA SER A 232 -2.31 -13.46 -13.03
C SER A 232 -1.28 -13.54 -14.16
N THR A 233 -1.22 -14.67 -14.87
CA THR A 233 -0.33 -14.89 -16.03
C THR A 233 -1.17 -15.04 -17.28
N GLU A 234 -1.09 -14.09 -18.21
CA GLU A 234 -1.79 -14.07 -19.52
C GLU A 234 -1.84 -15.47 -20.18
N LYS A 235 -0.69 -16.11 -20.34
CA LYS A 235 -0.52 -17.43 -20.97
C LYS A 235 -1.35 -18.59 -20.37
N TYR A 236 -1.92 -18.42 -19.18
CA TYR A 236 -2.76 -19.44 -18.52
C TYR A 236 -4.22 -19.04 -18.39
N THR A 237 -4.60 -17.80 -18.72
CA THR A 237 -5.97 -17.26 -18.66
C THR A 237 -6.48 -16.93 -20.06
N GLU A 238 -7.67 -17.38 -20.41
CA GLU A 238 -8.20 -17.32 -21.79
C GLU A 238 -8.91 -15.97 -22.06
N TYR A 239 -8.15 -14.87 -22.06
CA TYR A 239 -8.64 -13.52 -22.39
C TYR A 239 -8.98 -13.36 -23.89
N SER A 240 -9.86 -12.40 -24.23
CA SER A 240 -10.14 -12.03 -25.63
C SER A 240 -8.92 -11.37 -26.30
N PRO A 241 -8.81 -11.36 -27.64
CA PRO A 241 -7.71 -10.69 -28.34
C PRO A 241 -7.52 -9.22 -27.92
N GLU A 242 -8.62 -8.51 -27.69
CA GLU A 242 -8.65 -7.10 -27.28
C GLU A 242 -8.16 -6.93 -25.84
N CYS A 243 -8.49 -7.86 -24.95
CA CYS A 243 -7.99 -7.88 -23.59
C CYS A 243 -6.50 -8.25 -23.49
N ASN A 244 -6.00 -9.18 -24.33
CA ASN A 244 -4.56 -9.44 -24.41
C ASN A 244 -3.77 -8.20 -24.88
N ILE A 245 -4.34 -7.38 -25.78
CA ILE A 245 -3.76 -6.09 -26.17
C ILE A 245 -3.71 -5.13 -24.98
N ALA A 246 -4.79 -5.02 -24.19
CA ALA A 246 -4.81 -4.18 -22.99
C ALA A 246 -3.82 -4.66 -21.90
N PHE A 247 -3.67 -5.98 -21.72
CA PHE A 247 -2.66 -6.56 -20.82
C PHE A 247 -1.24 -6.21 -21.27
N GLY A 248 -0.93 -6.36 -22.57
CA GLY A 248 0.36 -5.97 -23.15
C GLY A 248 0.63 -4.46 -23.06
N SER A 249 -0.41 -3.64 -23.22
CA SER A 249 -0.37 -2.18 -23.04
C SER A 249 0.06 -1.81 -21.61
N CYS A 250 -0.58 -2.40 -20.61
CA CYS A 250 -0.20 -2.17 -19.21
C CYS A 250 1.16 -2.78 -18.84
N ARG A 251 1.57 -3.89 -19.46
CA ARG A 251 2.94 -4.42 -19.33
C ARG A 251 4.00 -3.45 -19.89
N SER A 252 3.68 -2.70 -20.94
CA SER A 252 4.50 -1.60 -21.46
C SER A 252 4.54 -0.39 -20.50
N ALA A 253 3.40 -0.03 -19.89
CA ALA A 253 3.37 0.99 -18.84
C ALA A 253 4.21 0.61 -17.61
N LEU A 254 4.13 -0.65 -17.15
CA LEU A 254 4.94 -1.21 -16.07
C LEU A 254 6.45 -1.11 -16.37
N ARG A 255 6.84 -1.35 -17.63
CA ARG A 255 8.23 -1.20 -18.11
C ARG A 255 8.73 0.25 -17.94
N HIS A 256 7.90 1.24 -18.26
CA HIS A 256 8.27 2.65 -18.06
C HIS A 256 8.31 3.02 -16.56
N LEU A 257 7.30 2.63 -15.78
CA LEU A 257 7.26 2.87 -14.33
C LEU A 257 8.50 2.31 -13.61
N HIS A 258 8.94 1.10 -13.96
CA HIS A 258 10.16 0.52 -13.42
C HIS A 258 11.42 1.35 -13.76
N GLU A 259 11.56 1.76 -15.02
CA GLU A 259 12.68 2.59 -15.50
C GLU A 259 12.71 3.99 -14.83
N MET A 260 11.54 4.52 -14.44
CA MET A 260 11.41 5.80 -13.73
C MET A 260 11.70 5.72 -12.21
N MET A 261 11.66 4.53 -11.60
CA MET A 261 11.74 4.36 -10.13
C MET A 261 12.97 3.60 -9.63
N PHE A 262 13.58 2.73 -10.45
CA PHE A 262 14.66 1.85 -10.01
C PHE A 262 16.01 2.23 -10.61
N ASN A 263 17.01 2.33 -9.74
CA ASN A 263 18.39 2.60 -10.15
C ASN A 263 18.94 1.43 -10.97
N LYS A 264 19.63 1.75 -12.07
CA LYS A 264 20.30 0.74 -12.89
C LYS A 264 21.50 0.16 -12.12
N PRO A 265 21.61 -1.18 -12.00
CA PRO A 265 22.79 -1.81 -11.41
C PRO A 265 24.08 -1.34 -12.12
N PRO A 266 25.19 -1.13 -11.38
CA PRO A 266 25.44 -1.53 -10.00
C PRO A 266 25.07 -0.49 -8.93
N SER A 267 24.38 0.60 -9.27
CA SER A 267 24.04 1.66 -8.30
C SER A 267 23.10 1.16 -7.19
N PRO A 268 23.27 1.59 -5.93
CA PRO A 268 22.32 1.28 -4.85
C PRO A 268 20.96 1.94 -5.13
N GLN A 269 19.87 1.29 -4.70
CA GLN A 269 18.53 1.85 -4.83
C GLN A 269 18.35 3.07 -3.90
N ILE A 270 17.66 4.10 -4.39
CA ILE A 270 17.34 5.33 -3.65
C ILE A 270 15.86 5.64 -3.89
N CYS A 271 15.12 6.00 -2.83
CA CYS A 271 13.76 6.51 -2.93
C CYS A 271 13.76 7.86 -3.66
N ASN A 272 13.28 7.90 -4.91
CA ASN A 272 13.25 9.12 -5.72
C ASN A 272 11.91 9.88 -5.62
N ASN A 273 11.86 11.05 -6.23
CA ASN A 273 10.71 11.95 -6.13
C ASN A 273 9.48 11.38 -6.83
N PHE A 274 9.67 10.79 -8.02
CA PHE A 274 8.60 10.15 -8.76
C PHE A 274 7.98 8.95 -8.01
N ALA A 275 8.79 8.15 -7.31
CA ALA A 275 8.32 7.07 -6.44
C ALA A 275 7.47 7.59 -5.27
N ARG A 276 7.96 8.62 -4.54
CA ARG A 276 7.19 9.27 -3.45
C ARG A 276 5.85 9.84 -3.94
N LYS A 277 5.85 10.50 -5.09
CA LYS A 277 4.65 11.06 -5.73
C LYS A 277 3.67 9.97 -6.16
N SER A 278 4.17 8.80 -6.58
CA SER A 278 3.35 7.66 -6.95
C SER A 278 2.68 6.98 -5.75
N ILE A 279 3.37 6.88 -4.61
CA ILE A 279 2.73 6.47 -3.35
C ILE A 279 1.61 7.46 -3.00
N ARG A 280 1.86 8.77 -3.02
CA ARG A 280 0.81 9.76 -2.72
C ARG A 280 -0.35 9.69 -3.72
N GLY A 281 -0.07 9.60 -5.02
CA GLY A 281 -1.08 9.47 -6.06
C GLY A 281 -2.03 8.28 -5.85
N PHE A 282 -1.49 7.13 -5.43
CA PHE A 282 -2.27 5.95 -5.07
C PHE A 282 -3.27 6.20 -3.93
N PHE A 283 -2.85 6.90 -2.85
CA PHE A 283 -3.77 7.28 -1.77
C PHE A 283 -4.84 8.28 -2.23
N HIS A 284 -4.46 9.23 -3.07
CA HIS A 284 -5.33 10.34 -3.45
C HIS A 284 -6.42 9.92 -4.43
N ASP A 285 -6.10 9.03 -5.38
CA ASP A 285 -7.06 8.41 -6.31
C ASP A 285 -8.06 7.56 -5.51
N PHE A 286 -7.56 6.68 -4.61
CA PHE A 286 -8.40 5.89 -3.70
C PHE A 286 -9.34 6.74 -2.82
N MET A 287 -8.87 7.89 -2.32
CA MET A 287 -9.67 8.73 -1.43
C MET A 287 -10.96 9.23 -2.10
N SER A 288 -10.94 9.47 -3.41
CA SER A 288 -12.11 9.87 -4.22
C SER A 288 -13.21 8.81 -4.16
N ASN A 289 -13.22 7.81 -5.05
CA ASN A 289 -14.12 6.65 -4.93
C ASN A 289 -13.45 5.30 -5.20
N ALA A 290 -12.37 5.26 -6.00
CA ALA A 290 -11.68 4.03 -6.39
C ALA A 290 -10.27 4.38 -6.87
N ILE A 291 -9.38 3.37 -6.97
CA ILE A 291 -8.18 3.54 -7.80
C ILE A 291 -8.61 3.29 -9.26
N ASP A 292 -9.01 4.34 -9.96
CA ASP A 292 -9.51 4.32 -11.34
C ASP A 292 -8.81 5.36 -12.25
N GLY A 293 -7.98 6.23 -11.66
CA GLY A 293 -7.26 7.31 -12.34
C GLY A 293 -8.07 8.59 -12.54
N SER A 294 -9.25 8.69 -11.92
CA SER A 294 -10.03 9.94 -11.84
C SER A 294 -9.24 11.11 -11.25
N ILE A 295 -8.17 10.85 -10.48
CA ILE A 295 -7.22 11.87 -10.01
C ILE A 295 -6.66 12.77 -11.12
N LEU A 296 -6.61 12.29 -12.38
CA LEU A 296 -6.23 13.10 -13.53
C LEU A 296 -7.13 14.34 -13.72
N ALA A 297 -8.43 14.20 -13.43
CA ALA A 297 -9.46 15.24 -13.55
C ALA A 297 -9.69 16.03 -12.25
N GLU A 298 -9.01 15.64 -11.17
CA GLU A 298 -9.20 16.17 -9.82
C GLU A 298 -8.03 17.07 -9.39
N HIS A 299 -7.33 17.64 -10.37
CA HIS A 299 -6.24 18.59 -10.17
C HIS A 299 -6.68 19.93 -9.55
N ASP A 300 -7.99 20.19 -9.48
CA ASP A 300 -8.59 21.37 -8.82
C ASP A 300 -8.84 21.16 -7.32
N ILE A 301 -8.72 19.94 -6.81
CA ILE A 301 -8.95 19.65 -5.40
C ILE A 301 -7.69 19.99 -4.58
N SER A 302 -7.88 20.74 -3.49
CA SER A 302 -6.83 21.22 -2.59
C SER A 302 -5.81 20.14 -2.22
N MET A 303 -6.28 19.01 -1.71
CA MET A 303 -5.45 17.88 -1.28
C MET A 303 -4.55 17.32 -2.39
N ASN A 304 -4.87 17.53 -3.68
CA ASN A 304 -4.08 17.04 -4.81
C ASN A 304 -2.92 17.98 -5.20
N PHE A 305 -2.65 19.04 -4.42
CA PHE A 305 -1.53 19.96 -4.63
C PHE A 305 -0.22 19.21 -4.90
N GLY A 306 0.50 19.63 -5.94
CA GLY A 306 1.80 19.04 -6.27
C GLY A 306 1.76 17.58 -6.76
N LEU A 307 0.60 17.01 -7.06
CA LEU A 307 0.48 15.82 -7.91
C LEU A 307 0.40 16.19 -9.41
N CYS A 308 0.17 17.46 -9.75
CA CYS A 308 0.08 17.99 -11.12
C CYS A 308 1.08 17.39 -12.13
N ARG A 309 2.40 17.50 -11.89
CA ARG A 309 3.41 16.97 -12.83
C ARG A 309 3.38 15.43 -12.93
N TRP A 310 3.01 14.76 -11.85
CA TRP A 310 2.84 13.30 -11.80
C TRP A 310 1.57 12.85 -12.54
N ALA A 311 0.45 13.57 -12.41
CA ALA A 311 -0.77 13.32 -13.16
C ALA A 311 -0.58 13.60 -14.67
N GLN A 312 0.14 14.67 -15.03
CA GLN A 312 0.58 14.90 -16.41
C GLN A 312 1.38 13.70 -16.96
N TYR A 313 2.30 13.12 -16.18
CA TYR A 313 3.02 11.89 -16.56
C TYR A 313 2.09 10.69 -16.74
N VAL A 314 1.18 10.43 -15.80
CA VAL A 314 0.24 9.30 -15.87
C VAL A 314 -0.65 9.41 -17.12
N ASN A 315 -1.12 10.62 -17.44
CA ASN A 315 -1.91 10.87 -18.65
C ASN A 315 -1.11 10.60 -19.94
N VAL A 316 0.14 11.07 -20.03
CA VAL A 316 1.04 10.82 -21.18
C VAL A 316 1.39 9.34 -21.32
N LEU A 317 1.67 8.64 -20.21
CA LEU A 317 1.96 7.20 -20.25
C LEU A 317 0.72 6.39 -20.67
N SER A 318 -0.46 6.76 -20.17
CA SER A 318 -1.74 6.16 -20.57
C SER A 318 -1.98 6.34 -22.07
N ASP A 319 -1.88 7.57 -22.59
CA ASP A 319 -2.04 7.82 -24.03
C ASP A 319 -1.06 7.04 -24.90
N HIS A 320 0.22 7.00 -24.50
CA HIS A 320 1.26 6.35 -25.30
C HIS A 320 1.16 4.82 -25.27
N THR A 321 0.90 4.24 -24.10
CA THR A 321 0.84 2.77 -23.94
C THR A 321 -0.52 2.17 -24.22
N LEU A 322 -1.59 2.97 -24.11
CA LEU A 322 -3.00 2.56 -24.14
C LEU A 322 -3.43 1.68 -22.95
N CYS A 323 -2.67 1.74 -21.85
CA CYS A 323 -3.13 1.31 -20.53
C CYS A 323 -4.01 2.38 -19.88
N ASP A 324 -5.01 1.98 -19.10
CA ASP A 324 -5.88 2.89 -18.35
C ASP A 324 -5.12 3.60 -17.20
N PRO A 325 -5.46 4.86 -16.87
CA PRO A 325 -4.82 5.59 -15.79
C PRO A 325 -4.88 4.89 -14.43
N GLY A 326 -6.02 4.33 -14.01
CA GLY A 326 -6.14 3.64 -12.71
C GLY A 326 -5.16 2.49 -12.55
N SER A 327 -4.95 1.68 -13.59
CA SER A 327 -3.96 0.60 -13.56
C SER A 327 -2.53 1.13 -13.48
N ILE A 328 -2.24 2.25 -14.14
CA ILE A 328 -0.96 2.95 -14.00
C ILE A 328 -0.77 3.47 -12.57
N VAL A 329 -1.80 4.06 -11.95
CA VAL A 329 -1.76 4.54 -10.56
C VAL A 329 -1.52 3.38 -9.58
N ALA A 330 -2.24 2.26 -9.74
CA ALA A 330 -2.07 1.06 -8.93
C ALA A 330 -0.63 0.48 -9.04
N MET A 331 -0.14 0.26 -10.27
CA MET A 331 1.23 -0.21 -10.50
C MET A 331 2.28 0.77 -9.96
N ALA A 332 2.03 2.08 -10.07
CA ALA A 332 2.95 3.11 -9.58
C ALA A 332 2.96 3.19 -8.04
N GLY A 333 1.84 2.93 -7.37
CA GLY A 333 1.79 2.82 -5.91
C GLY A 333 2.59 1.63 -5.38
N GLU A 334 2.36 0.43 -5.92
CA GLU A 334 3.12 -0.78 -5.56
C GLU A 334 4.62 -0.61 -5.83
N LEU A 335 5.00 -0.17 -7.03
CA LEU A 335 6.41 0.06 -7.37
C LEU A 335 7.03 1.21 -6.58
N GLY A 336 6.29 2.27 -6.27
CA GLY A 336 6.77 3.42 -5.50
C GLY A 336 7.14 3.02 -4.07
N TYR A 337 6.28 2.26 -3.41
CA TYR A 337 6.56 1.66 -2.11
C TYR A 337 7.82 0.79 -2.13
N LEU A 338 7.94 -0.11 -3.13
CA LEU A 338 9.10 -0.99 -3.28
C LEU A 338 10.40 -0.23 -3.57
N ALA A 339 10.35 0.77 -4.45
CA ALA A 339 11.48 1.65 -4.79
C ALA A 339 11.96 2.48 -3.59
N CYS A 340 11.05 2.76 -2.65
CA CYS A 340 11.32 3.42 -1.37
C CYS A 340 11.53 2.44 -0.20
N GLY A 341 11.88 1.17 -0.47
CA GLY A 341 12.37 0.21 0.53
C GLY A 341 11.28 -0.51 1.33
N VAL A 342 10.00 -0.32 1.00
CA VAL A 342 8.89 -1.02 1.66
C VAL A 342 8.76 -2.43 1.08
N ASP A 343 8.95 -3.43 1.94
CA ASP A 343 8.93 -4.85 1.56
C ASP A 343 7.49 -5.39 1.39
N LEU A 344 6.81 -4.93 0.35
CA LEU A 344 5.46 -5.39 0.00
C LEU A 344 5.44 -6.91 -0.25
N PHE A 345 6.36 -7.40 -1.07
CA PHE A 345 6.25 -8.73 -1.65
C PHE A 345 6.69 -9.88 -0.74
N ASN A 346 7.41 -9.65 0.37
CA ASN A 346 7.81 -10.73 1.28
C ASN A 346 7.01 -10.82 2.58
N LEU A 347 6.41 -9.73 3.08
CA LEU A 347 5.98 -9.65 4.48
C LEU A 347 4.67 -10.38 4.84
N ASP A 348 3.59 -10.19 4.07
CA ASP A 348 2.37 -11.01 4.20
C ASP A 348 2.47 -12.27 3.31
N SER A 349 1.71 -13.31 3.65
CA SER A 349 1.69 -14.64 3.03
C SER A 349 0.27 -15.19 2.83
N GLU A 350 -0.75 -14.49 3.32
CA GLU A 350 -2.17 -14.74 3.06
C GLU A 350 -2.69 -13.78 1.98
N VAL A 351 -2.16 -12.55 1.99
CA VAL A 351 -2.44 -11.46 1.05
C VAL A 351 -1.13 -11.10 0.35
N LYS A 352 -1.17 -10.89 -0.97
CA LYS A 352 0.00 -10.75 -1.85
C LYS A 352 -0.31 -9.76 -2.96
N PRO A 353 0.16 -8.50 -2.84
CA PRO A 353 -0.06 -7.43 -3.82
C PRO A 353 0.02 -7.92 -5.26
N ARG A 354 -1.09 -7.69 -5.95
CA ARG A 354 -1.42 -8.08 -7.33
C ARG A 354 -2.29 -6.94 -7.85
N VAL A 355 -1.97 -6.43 -9.02
CA VAL A 355 -2.70 -5.29 -9.58
C VAL A 355 -3.83 -5.78 -10.48
N THR A 356 -5.04 -5.31 -10.24
CA THR A 356 -6.10 -5.37 -11.26
C THR A 356 -5.79 -4.36 -12.37
N LEU A 357 -5.67 -4.86 -13.60
CA LEU A 357 -5.49 -4.08 -14.82
C LEU A 357 -6.82 -3.84 -15.55
N ASN A 358 -6.85 -2.82 -16.43
CA ASN A 358 -7.99 -2.46 -17.25
C ASN A 358 -9.22 -2.14 -16.40
N ARG A 359 -9.05 -1.17 -15.50
CA ARG A 359 -10.10 -0.63 -14.63
C ARG A 359 -11.01 0.31 -15.42
N PRO A 360 -12.30 0.44 -15.10
CA PRO A 360 -13.16 1.43 -15.75
C PRO A 360 -12.60 2.84 -15.56
N PHE A 361 -12.52 3.64 -16.62
CA PHE A 361 -12.11 5.05 -16.56
C PHE A 361 -13.04 5.92 -17.39
N SER A 362 -13.63 6.95 -16.78
CA SER A 362 -14.62 7.85 -17.39
C SER A 362 -14.04 9.07 -18.10
N CYS A 363 -12.72 9.31 -17.96
CA CYS A 363 -12.08 10.57 -18.39
C CYS A 363 -12.61 11.83 -17.69
N GLY A 364 -13.18 11.67 -16.49
CA GLY A 364 -13.63 12.75 -15.60
C GLY A 364 -13.39 12.39 -14.12
N PRO A 365 -13.78 13.26 -13.17
CA PRO A 365 -13.60 13.02 -11.75
C PRO A 365 -14.58 11.95 -11.22
N ASN A 366 -14.23 11.30 -10.11
CA ASN A 366 -15.05 10.30 -9.42
C ASN A 366 -15.08 10.55 -7.90
N ILE A 367 -15.51 11.76 -7.53
CA ILE A 367 -15.72 12.20 -6.13
C ILE A 367 -17.19 12.25 -5.71
N GLU A 368 -18.14 12.14 -6.65
CA GLU A 368 -19.57 12.20 -6.33
C GLU A 368 -19.96 11.11 -5.33
N GLN A 369 -20.88 11.45 -4.41
CA GLN A 369 -21.37 10.57 -3.34
C GLN A 369 -20.31 10.13 -2.30
N SER A 370 -19.03 10.47 -2.47
CA SER A 370 -17.97 10.15 -1.51
C SER A 370 -18.10 10.99 -0.23
N PRO A 371 -18.13 10.38 0.97
CA PRO A 371 -18.36 11.09 2.23
C PRO A 371 -17.18 11.98 2.69
N LEU A 372 -16.02 11.89 2.03
CA LEU A 372 -14.82 12.69 2.33
C LEU A 372 -14.87 14.12 1.76
N PHE A 373 -15.79 14.39 0.83
CA PHE A 373 -15.87 15.64 0.07
C PHE A 373 -17.16 16.39 0.38
N ASP A 374 -17.15 17.70 0.20
CA ASP A 374 -18.37 18.52 0.18
C ASP A 374 -19.00 18.52 -1.22
N HIS A 375 -20.33 18.38 -1.28
CA HIS A 375 -21.06 18.26 -2.54
C HIS A 375 -21.29 19.60 -3.26
N SER A 376 -21.00 20.75 -2.63
CA SER A 376 -21.19 22.08 -3.22
C SER A 376 -19.90 22.68 -3.78
N THR A 377 -18.77 22.41 -3.13
CA THR A 377 -17.43 22.93 -3.49
C THR A 377 -16.55 21.89 -4.18
N LEU A 378 -16.90 20.59 -4.09
CA LEU A 378 -16.10 19.45 -4.55
C LEU A 378 -14.71 19.34 -3.89
N GLN A 379 -14.47 20.08 -2.81
CA GLN A 379 -13.25 20.01 -2.01
C GLN A 379 -13.36 18.93 -0.92
N ARG A 380 -12.21 18.44 -0.43
CA ARG A 380 -12.16 17.65 0.81
C ARG A 380 -12.71 18.49 1.96
N ARG A 381 -13.52 17.88 2.83
CA ARG A 381 -14.13 18.61 3.96
C ARG A 381 -13.10 19.06 4.98
N GLU A 382 -13.35 20.20 5.63
CA GLU A 382 -12.45 20.75 6.65
C GLU A 382 -12.31 19.83 7.86
N GLU A 383 -13.32 19.02 8.23
CA GLU A 383 -13.14 18.00 9.28
C GLU A 383 -12.08 16.93 8.94
N PHE A 384 -11.66 16.84 7.67
CA PHE A 384 -10.67 15.91 7.15
C PHE A 384 -9.42 16.62 6.56
N SER A 385 -9.21 17.91 6.88
CA SER A 385 -7.99 18.64 6.55
C SER A 385 -6.76 18.03 7.24
N ASP A 386 -5.57 18.20 6.66
CA ASP A 386 -4.33 17.62 7.17
C ASP A 386 -4.04 18.07 8.62
N ALA A 387 -4.38 19.33 8.97
CA ALA A 387 -4.26 19.85 10.32
C ALA A 387 -5.29 19.24 11.29
N GLN A 388 -6.54 19.00 10.87
CA GLN A 388 -7.50 18.24 11.69
C GLN A 388 -7.02 16.80 11.91
N LEU A 389 -6.69 16.08 10.83
CA LEU A 389 -6.26 14.68 10.90
C LEU A 389 -5.00 14.51 11.78
N ALA A 390 -4.04 15.43 11.72
CA ALA A 390 -2.86 15.41 12.57
C ALA A 390 -3.12 15.67 14.07
N THR A 391 -4.30 16.18 14.46
CA THR A 391 -4.55 16.66 15.83
C THR A 391 -5.80 16.09 16.51
N ASN A 392 -6.74 15.57 15.74
CA ASN A 392 -8.06 15.16 16.19
C ASN A 392 -8.25 13.65 15.95
N SER A 393 -8.11 12.84 17.01
CA SER A 393 -8.23 11.37 16.88
C SER A 393 -9.64 10.88 16.58
N THR A 394 -10.67 11.71 16.78
CA THR A 394 -12.02 11.46 16.29
C THR A 394 -12.12 11.76 14.79
N ALA A 395 -11.55 12.87 14.30
CA ALA A 395 -11.52 13.16 12.86
C ALA A 395 -10.76 12.09 12.08
N MET A 396 -9.58 11.67 12.56
CA MET A 396 -8.79 10.62 11.90
C MET A 396 -9.52 9.25 11.90
N GLU A 397 -10.34 8.96 12.92
CA GLU A 397 -11.18 7.76 12.97
C GLU A 397 -12.37 7.85 11.99
N GLU A 398 -13.09 8.96 11.99
CA GLU A 398 -14.19 9.23 11.06
C GLU A 398 -13.71 9.30 9.60
N PHE A 399 -12.51 9.84 9.36
CA PHE A 399 -11.83 9.86 8.07
C PHE A 399 -11.56 8.45 7.56
N TRP A 400 -10.93 7.58 8.36
CA TRP A 400 -10.69 6.20 7.91
C TRP A 400 -11.98 5.40 7.76
N TYR A 401 -13.03 5.68 8.52
CA TYR A 401 -14.36 5.14 8.23
C TYR A 401 -14.95 5.68 6.92
N ALA A 402 -14.79 6.95 6.60
CA ALA A 402 -15.25 7.58 5.35
C ALA A 402 -14.43 7.14 4.12
N ALA A 403 -13.14 6.83 4.30
CA ALA A 403 -12.28 6.23 3.29
C ALA A 403 -12.64 4.75 3.06
N ASN A 404 -12.73 3.95 4.13
CA ASN A 404 -12.80 2.48 4.05
C ASN A 404 -14.23 1.90 4.08
N SER A 405 -15.29 2.72 4.12
CA SER A 405 -16.67 2.29 4.39
C SER A 405 -17.20 1.12 3.56
N HIS A 406 -16.67 0.94 2.35
CA HIS A 406 -17.03 -0.09 1.38
C HIS A 406 -16.27 -1.42 1.57
N THR A 407 -15.09 -1.40 2.20
CA THR A 407 -14.37 -2.64 2.59
C THR A 407 -14.72 -3.06 4.01
N HIS A 408 -14.78 -2.10 4.94
CA HIS A 408 -14.90 -2.38 6.37
C HIS A 408 -15.85 -1.37 7.06
N GLY A 409 -17.09 -1.82 7.30
CA GLY A 409 -18.09 -1.06 8.04
C GLY A 409 -17.77 -0.96 9.54
N ARG A 410 -18.33 0.07 10.21
CA ARG A 410 -18.13 0.30 11.65
C ARG A 410 -18.48 -0.96 12.49
N PRO A 411 -17.69 -1.31 13.53
CA PRO A 411 -16.49 -0.61 14.00
C PRO A 411 -15.18 -1.08 13.33
N ASP A 412 -15.23 -2.09 12.46
CA ASP A 412 -14.12 -2.99 12.09
C ASP A 412 -13.16 -2.43 11.02
N GLY A 413 -12.99 -1.10 10.97
CA GLY A 413 -12.54 -0.31 9.81
C GLY A 413 -11.11 -0.51 9.28
N GLU A 414 -10.41 -1.58 9.66
CA GLU A 414 -8.99 -1.88 9.36
C GLU A 414 -8.05 -0.66 9.49
N ILE A 415 -8.30 0.15 10.52
CA ILE A 415 -7.60 1.41 10.78
C ILE A 415 -6.11 1.18 11.07
N GLU A 416 -5.70 0.03 11.63
CA GLU A 416 -4.27 -0.28 11.76
C GLU A 416 -3.56 -0.54 10.43
N TYR A 417 -4.27 -1.07 9.43
CA TYR A 417 -3.71 -1.32 8.11
C TYR A 417 -3.56 -0.01 7.35
N SER A 418 -4.57 0.84 7.49
CA SER A 418 -4.58 2.20 6.96
C SER A 418 -3.48 3.07 7.58
N GLY A 419 -3.40 3.10 8.92
CA GLY A 419 -2.38 3.83 9.66
C GLY A 419 -0.95 3.29 9.49
N GLU A 420 -0.73 1.97 9.40
CA GLU A 420 0.60 1.44 9.03
C GLU A 420 1.01 1.86 7.61
N SER A 421 0.06 2.03 6.69
CA SER A 421 0.32 2.35 5.27
C SER A 421 0.50 3.84 5.03
N ALA A 422 -0.37 4.69 5.60
CA ALA A 422 -0.20 6.14 5.62
C ALA A 422 1.10 6.50 6.34
N GLY A 423 1.37 5.87 7.48
CA GLY A 423 2.63 6.02 8.19
C GLY A 423 3.85 5.55 7.39
N ALA A 424 3.71 4.54 6.53
CA ALA A 424 4.78 4.14 5.60
C ALA A 424 5.00 5.15 4.47
N ALA A 425 3.93 5.72 3.91
CA ALA A 425 4.01 6.80 2.93
C ALA A 425 4.66 8.06 3.51
N HIS A 426 4.24 8.47 4.72
CA HIS A 426 4.80 9.59 5.44
C HIS A 426 6.25 9.35 5.88
N ALA A 427 6.62 8.13 6.29
CA ALA A 427 7.99 7.79 6.70
C ALA A 427 9.05 7.99 5.59
N VAL A 428 8.68 7.81 4.32
CA VAL A 428 9.56 8.04 3.15
C VAL A 428 9.29 9.36 2.43
N GLY A 429 8.24 10.07 2.85
CA GLY A 429 7.71 11.28 2.22
C GLY A 429 8.33 12.59 2.72
N ARG A 430 7.81 13.69 2.17
CA ARG A 430 8.19 15.07 2.52
C ARG A 430 7.01 16.03 2.40
N VAL A 431 7.07 17.10 3.19
CA VAL A 431 6.11 18.20 3.20
C VAL A 431 6.73 19.36 2.41
N THR A 432 6.28 19.57 1.18
CA THR A 432 6.78 20.61 0.26
C THR A 432 5.84 21.80 0.13
N CYS A 433 4.56 21.63 0.45
CA CYS A 433 3.58 22.69 0.66
C CYS A 433 3.10 22.64 2.12
N PRO A 434 2.57 23.74 2.69
CA PRO A 434 1.97 23.68 4.02
C PRO A 434 0.77 22.71 4.02
N PRO A 435 0.58 21.90 5.08
CA PRO A 435 -0.69 21.23 5.38
C PRO A 435 -1.87 22.20 5.40
N ASP A 436 -3.08 21.72 5.08
CA ASP A 436 -4.31 22.51 5.01
C ASP A 436 -5.15 22.50 6.30
N GLY A 437 -6.05 23.48 6.39
CA GLY A 437 -7.06 23.63 7.44
C GLY A 437 -6.61 24.28 8.74
N VAL A 438 -7.39 24.03 9.79
CA VAL A 438 -7.09 24.38 11.20
C VAL A 438 -6.89 23.12 12.04
N THR A 439 -6.10 23.23 13.10
CA THR A 439 -5.96 22.14 14.09
C THR A 439 -7.21 21.98 14.95
N PHE A 440 -7.27 20.92 15.76
CA PHE A 440 -8.36 20.66 16.71
C PHE A 440 -8.68 21.84 17.64
N SER A 441 -7.70 22.70 17.97
CA SER A 441 -7.90 23.90 18.79
C SER A 441 -8.43 25.12 18.01
N GLY A 442 -8.69 24.98 16.71
CA GLY A 442 -9.06 26.07 15.80
C GLY A 442 -7.87 26.94 15.36
N SER A 443 -6.63 26.47 15.55
CA SER A 443 -5.43 27.25 15.22
C SER A 443 -4.86 26.93 13.84
N HIS A 444 -4.42 27.95 13.09
CA HIS A 444 -3.57 27.74 11.92
C HIS A 444 -2.11 27.59 12.35
N GLN A 445 -1.53 26.41 12.14
CA GLN A 445 -0.13 26.14 12.46
C GLN A 445 0.77 26.35 11.24
N THR A 446 1.93 26.97 11.46
CA THR A 446 2.97 27.07 10.43
C THR A 446 3.95 25.92 10.59
N TYR A 447 3.67 24.79 9.94
CA TYR A 447 4.56 23.64 9.91
C TYR A 447 5.83 23.90 9.08
N LYS A 448 6.97 23.41 9.56
CA LYS A 448 8.24 23.42 8.82
C LYS A 448 8.16 22.45 7.63
N LYS A 449 8.53 22.92 6.45
CA LYS A 449 8.70 22.07 5.25
C LYS A 449 9.96 21.21 5.37
N GLY A 450 9.98 20.05 4.73
CA GLY A 450 11.13 19.13 4.80
C GLY A 450 10.75 17.65 4.62
N PHE A 451 11.75 16.78 4.62
CA PHE A 451 11.56 15.33 4.71
C PHE A 451 11.07 14.90 6.10
N PHE A 452 10.21 13.89 6.20
CA PHE A 452 9.85 13.34 7.52
C PHE A 452 11.07 12.70 8.20
N HIS A 453 11.91 12.03 7.40
CA HIS A 453 13.12 11.38 7.85
C HIS A 453 14.26 11.55 6.85
N ILE A 454 15.40 12.02 7.33
CA ILE A 454 16.68 11.97 6.61
C ILE A 454 17.55 10.87 7.24
N PRO A 455 18.09 9.92 6.44
CA PRO A 455 18.89 8.79 6.91
C PRO A 455 20.07 9.17 7.80
N ARG A 456 20.34 8.33 8.81
CA ARG A 456 21.35 8.57 9.86
C ARG A 456 22.29 7.37 9.96
N GLY A 457 23.26 7.33 9.05
CA GLY A 457 24.25 6.27 8.97
C GLY A 457 25.24 6.47 7.81
N THR A 458 26.02 5.43 7.52
CA THR A 458 27.00 5.39 6.41
C THR A 458 26.69 4.29 5.39
N LYS A 459 25.44 3.82 5.37
CA LYS A 459 24.95 2.82 4.43
C LYS A 459 23.84 3.43 3.57
N ASN A 460 24.00 3.38 2.26
CA ASN A 460 22.95 3.71 1.31
C ASN A 460 22.11 2.44 1.11
N ASP A 461 21.09 2.26 1.97
CA ASP A 461 20.23 1.08 2.01
C ASP A 461 18.79 1.54 2.28
N VAL A 462 18.03 1.73 1.19
CA VAL A 462 16.69 2.30 1.24
C VAL A 462 15.73 1.51 2.14
N GLN A 463 15.95 0.20 2.35
CA GLN A 463 15.14 -0.59 3.29
C GLN A 463 15.50 -0.28 4.75
N ALA A 464 16.79 -0.07 5.05
CA ALA A 464 17.22 0.39 6.37
C ALA A 464 16.73 1.81 6.66
N ASP A 465 16.75 2.68 5.66
CA ASP A 465 16.27 4.07 5.73
C ASP A 465 14.76 4.11 5.99
N TYR A 466 13.96 3.33 5.26
CA TYR A 466 12.53 3.13 5.53
C TYR A 466 12.27 2.65 6.95
N HIS A 467 12.98 1.61 7.41
CA HIS A 467 12.84 1.10 8.78
C HIS A 467 13.25 2.13 9.84
N GLN A 468 14.20 3.03 9.55
CA GLN A 468 14.57 4.13 10.44
C GLN A 468 13.50 5.23 10.46
N GLY A 469 12.85 5.53 9.32
CA GLY A 469 11.71 6.45 9.22
C GLY A 469 10.47 5.96 9.98
N ILE A 470 10.07 4.70 9.78
CA ILE A 470 9.02 4.03 10.56
C ILE A 470 9.38 4.02 12.06
N GLY A 471 10.64 3.68 12.38
CA GLY A 471 11.15 3.66 13.74
C GLY A 471 11.10 5.02 14.43
N ARG A 472 11.30 6.11 13.68
CA ARG A 472 11.12 7.50 14.15
C ARG A 472 9.65 7.79 14.40
N LEU A 473 8.79 7.56 13.43
CA LEU A 473 7.36 7.87 13.46
C LEU A 473 6.69 7.27 14.71
N GLY A 474 6.87 5.96 14.94
CA GLY A 474 6.35 5.27 16.13
C GLY A 474 6.94 5.73 17.48
N GLN A 475 7.99 6.55 17.47
CA GLN A 475 8.55 7.23 18.65
C GLN A 475 8.05 8.66 18.80
N THR A 476 7.81 9.39 17.70
CA THR A 476 7.40 10.79 17.73
C THR A 476 5.89 11.02 17.82
N MET A 477 5.06 10.02 17.52
CA MET A 477 3.59 10.10 17.67
C MET A 477 3.18 10.38 19.14
N CYS A 478 3.13 9.38 20.02
CA CYS A 478 2.83 9.56 21.45
C CYS A 478 3.19 8.29 22.24
N ALA A 479 3.37 8.40 23.57
CA ALA A 479 3.44 7.21 24.42
C ALA A 479 2.07 6.52 24.51
N LYS A 480 2.04 5.20 24.73
CA LYS A 480 0.78 4.47 24.88
C LYS A 480 0.00 5.02 26.09
N GLY A 481 -1.21 5.51 25.84
CA GLY A 481 -2.06 6.12 26.88
C GLY A 481 -1.73 7.59 27.19
N GLN A 482 -0.98 8.27 26.33
CA GLN A 482 -0.91 9.74 26.31
C GLN A 482 -1.81 10.30 25.19
N GLN A 483 -2.16 11.58 25.32
CA GLN A 483 -2.83 12.34 24.27
C GLN A 483 -1.90 12.56 23.06
N PRO A 484 -2.43 12.99 21.90
CA PRO A 484 -1.62 13.49 20.79
C PRO A 484 -0.61 14.56 21.23
N GLN A 485 0.45 14.77 20.44
CA GLN A 485 1.29 15.96 20.61
C GLN A 485 0.46 17.22 20.33
N PRO A 486 0.77 18.35 20.98
CA PRO A 486 0.11 19.62 20.68
C PRO A 486 0.20 19.94 19.19
N GLU A 487 -0.94 20.33 18.62
CA GLU A 487 -1.01 21.04 17.34
C GLU A 487 -0.38 20.33 16.13
N GLY A 488 -0.19 19.01 16.18
CA GLY A 488 0.24 18.20 15.04
C GLY A 488 1.74 18.32 14.75
N VAL A 489 2.52 18.85 15.71
CA VAL A 489 3.96 19.03 15.61
C VAL A 489 4.69 17.87 16.29
N ARG A 490 5.67 17.26 15.61
CA ARG A 490 6.50 16.19 16.18
C ARG A 490 7.63 16.74 17.04
N PRO A 491 7.86 16.22 18.27
CA PRO A 491 8.95 16.67 19.12
C PRO A 491 10.32 16.29 18.57
N SER A 492 11.29 17.20 18.75
CA SER A 492 12.72 16.91 18.59
C SER A 492 13.19 16.04 19.78
N THR A 493 13.73 14.85 19.52
CA THR A 493 14.22 13.93 20.56
C THR A 493 15.75 13.76 20.48
N PRO A 494 16.44 13.20 21.49
CA PRO A 494 17.89 12.98 21.43
C PRO A 494 18.33 12.02 20.32
N ASP A 495 17.54 10.97 20.05
CA ASP A 495 17.83 10.00 18.99
C ASP A 495 17.42 10.54 17.60
N PHE A 496 16.38 11.39 17.55
CA PHE A 496 15.79 11.92 16.32
C PHE A 496 15.65 13.46 16.31
N PRO A 497 16.72 14.24 16.57
CA PRO A 497 16.64 15.71 16.52
C PRO A 497 16.17 16.20 15.15
N LEU A 498 15.36 17.26 15.13
CA LEU A 498 14.98 18.00 13.92
C LEU A 498 16.21 18.67 13.30
N THR A 499 16.43 18.46 12.00
CA THR A 499 17.42 19.20 11.18
C THR A 499 16.73 20.23 10.29
N ASP A 500 17.47 21.02 9.50
CA ASP A 500 16.89 22.10 8.68
C ASP A 500 16.14 21.64 7.44
N GLU A 501 16.54 20.50 6.88
CA GLU A 501 15.89 19.83 5.74
C GLU A 501 14.71 18.92 6.18
N GLU A 502 14.39 18.84 7.47
CA GLU A 502 13.34 17.97 8.02
C GLU A 502 12.07 18.73 8.41
N THR A 503 10.91 18.18 8.05
CA THR A 503 9.60 18.70 8.48
C THR A 503 9.34 18.36 9.94
N ASP A 504 8.64 19.25 10.65
CA ASP A 504 8.10 19.01 11.99
C ASP A 504 6.62 18.59 11.99
N PHE A 505 5.98 18.44 10.83
CA PHE A 505 4.60 17.94 10.74
C PHE A 505 4.49 16.47 11.16
N ASN A 506 3.37 16.13 11.80
CA ASN A 506 3.06 14.81 12.32
C ASN A 506 1.66 14.34 11.87
N ALA A 507 1.51 14.02 10.58
CA ALA A 507 0.24 13.54 9.99
C ALA A 507 -0.43 12.43 10.82
N GLU A 508 0.36 11.49 11.37
CA GLU A 508 -0.15 10.38 12.19
C GLU A 508 -0.49 10.76 13.65
N GLY A 509 -0.50 12.05 14.00
CA GLY A 509 -0.85 12.51 15.34
C GLY A 509 -2.30 12.15 15.74
N GLY A 510 -3.23 12.09 14.79
CA GLY A 510 -4.61 11.62 15.02
C GLY A 510 -4.72 10.13 15.37
N LEU A 511 -3.71 9.31 15.09
CA LEU A 511 -3.70 7.90 15.54
C LEU A 511 -3.52 7.76 17.07
N CYS A 512 -3.20 8.85 17.78
CA CYS A 512 -3.03 8.87 19.22
C CYS A 512 -4.35 8.90 19.98
N SER A 513 -4.62 7.82 20.73
CA SER A 513 -5.86 7.63 21.49
C SER A 513 -7.11 7.65 20.60
N MET A 514 -7.16 6.75 19.62
CA MET A 514 -8.34 6.55 18.78
C MET A 514 -9.49 5.89 19.57
N PRO A 515 -10.74 6.36 19.43
CA PRO A 515 -11.86 5.85 20.23
C PRO A 515 -12.25 4.37 20.04
N THR A 516 -12.01 3.74 18.88
CA THR A 516 -12.54 2.39 18.55
C THR A 516 -11.49 1.28 18.50
N GLN A 517 -10.23 1.57 18.20
CA GLN A 517 -9.17 0.55 18.05
C GLN A 517 -8.69 0.01 19.42
N PHE A 518 -9.50 -0.86 20.03
CA PHE A 518 -9.23 -1.55 21.30
C PHE A 518 -8.80 -0.61 22.45
N LEU A 519 -9.48 0.55 22.55
CA LEU A 519 -9.20 1.65 23.48
C LEU A 519 -7.72 2.11 23.51
N GLY A 520 -7.06 2.15 22.34
CA GLY A 520 -5.61 2.32 22.23
C GLY A 520 -5.10 3.44 21.32
N THR A 521 -3.84 3.80 21.54
CA THR A 521 -2.97 4.44 20.55
C THR A 521 -2.66 3.43 19.43
N VAL A 522 -3.01 3.73 18.17
CA VAL A 522 -2.42 2.99 17.04
C VAL A 522 -0.94 3.34 16.97
N ARG A 523 -0.09 2.33 16.80
CA ARG A 523 1.36 2.54 16.70
C ARG A 523 1.87 1.98 15.38
N VAL A 524 2.17 2.89 14.45
CA VAL A 524 2.97 2.57 13.27
C VAL A 524 4.32 2.00 13.73
N GLY A 525 4.79 0.95 13.06
CA GLY A 525 5.91 0.14 13.54
C GLY A 525 5.79 -1.34 13.20
N GLY A 526 4.59 -1.82 12.90
CA GLY A 526 4.46 -2.93 11.97
C GLY A 526 4.78 -2.45 10.55
N THR A 527 5.35 -3.33 9.74
CA THR A 527 5.52 -3.15 8.28
C THR A 527 4.72 -4.18 7.49
N HIS A 528 4.12 -5.15 8.20
CA HIS A 528 3.44 -6.31 7.65
C HIS A 528 1.98 -6.07 7.25
N ARG A 529 1.37 -4.96 7.68
CA ARG A 529 0.01 -4.59 7.28
C ARG A 529 -0.04 -3.84 5.96
N VAL A 530 1.03 -3.12 5.60
CA VAL A 530 1.13 -2.36 4.34
C VAL A 530 0.87 -3.20 3.09
N PRO A 531 1.41 -4.43 2.92
CA PRO A 531 1.06 -5.29 1.79
C PRO A 531 -0.44 -5.63 1.73
N ARG A 532 -1.06 -5.88 2.88
CA ARG A 532 -2.49 -6.22 2.95
C ARG A 532 -3.36 -5.02 2.63
N TRP A 533 -3.02 -3.86 3.17
CA TRP A 533 -3.72 -2.62 2.85
C TRP A 533 -3.63 -2.30 1.37
N VAL A 534 -2.44 -2.35 0.77
CA VAL A 534 -2.26 -2.04 -0.66
C VAL A 534 -3.10 -2.96 -1.55
N GLU A 535 -3.13 -4.28 -1.30
CA GLU A 535 -4.03 -5.16 -2.06
C GLU A 535 -5.51 -4.84 -1.77
N ILE A 536 -5.95 -4.78 -0.51
CA ILE A 536 -7.37 -4.52 -0.19
C ILE A 536 -7.85 -3.22 -0.81
N THR A 537 -7.06 -2.15 -0.70
CA THR A 537 -7.35 -0.82 -1.23
C THR A 537 -7.46 -0.82 -2.75
N GLU A 538 -6.52 -1.44 -3.47
CA GLU A 538 -6.52 -1.39 -4.93
C GLU A 538 -7.63 -2.25 -5.58
N HIS A 539 -8.08 -3.32 -4.91
CA HIS A 539 -9.26 -4.10 -5.33
C HIS A 539 -10.60 -3.48 -4.84
N SER A 540 -10.60 -2.26 -4.29
CA SER A 540 -11.79 -1.66 -3.66
C SER A 540 -12.28 -0.37 -4.30
N SER A 541 -13.60 -0.20 -4.28
CA SER A 541 -14.30 0.98 -4.80
C SER A 541 -15.61 1.22 -4.04
N LYS A 542 -15.93 2.50 -3.80
CA LYS A 542 -17.24 3.00 -3.35
C LYS A 542 -18.22 3.09 -4.52
N LEU A 543 -17.73 3.54 -5.67
CA LEU A 543 -18.44 3.73 -6.93
C LEU A 543 -17.44 3.56 -8.08
N TRP A 544 -17.63 2.54 -8.93
CA TRP A 544 -16.87 2.43 -10.18
C TRP A 544 -17.44 3.38 -11.23
N PRO A 545 -16.61 4.06 -12.03
CA PRO A 545 -17.07 4.92 -13.10
C PRO A 545 -17.50 4.09 -14.33
N GLU A 546 -18.10 4.73 -15.32
CA GLU A 546 -18.38 4.09 -16.61
C GLU A 546 -17.11 3.85 -17.43
N TRP A 547 -17.18 2.85 -18.31
CA TRP A 547 -16.07 2.48 -19.20
C TRP A 547 -15.92 3.47 -20.36
N SER A 548 -14.70 3.94 -20.62
CA SER A 548 -14.35 4.72 -21.81
C SER A 548 -14.75 4.01 -23.13
N GLU A 549 -14.94 4.80 -24.21
CA GLU A 549 -15.20 4.24 -25.54
C GLU A 549 -14.05 3.35 -26.02
N TYR A 550 -12.80 3.69 -25.69
CA TYR A 550 -11.63 2.87 -26.02
C TYR A 550 -11.71 1.48 -25.38
N GLN A 551 -12.04 1.41 -24.08
CA GLN A 551 -12.16 0.15 -23.34
C GLN A 551 -13.45 -0.62 -23.65
N SER A 552 -14.38 -0.06 -24.42
CA SER A 552 -15.67 -0.71 -24.75
C SER A 552 -15.56 -2.15 -25.29
N LYS A 553 -14.41 -2.49 -25.90
CA LYS A 553 -14.06 -3.79 -26.47
C LYS A 553 -13.48 -4.80 -25.47
N CYS A 554 -12.86 -4.34 -24.38
CA CYS A 554 -12.42 -5.17 -23.27
C CYS A 554 -12.98 -4.60 -21.97
N ARG A 555 -14.20 -5.05 -21.60
CA ARG A 555 -14.83 -4.72 -20.31
C ARG A 555 -14.53 -5.84 -19.31
N SER A 556 -13.25 -6.05 -19.04
CA SER A 556 -12.78 -7.13 -18.17
C SER A 556 -11.52 -6.70 -17.45
N GLU A 557 -11.62 -6.67 -16.12
CA GLU A 557 -10.50 -6.53 -15.20
C GLU A 557 -9.59 -7.76 -15.30
N MET A 558 -8.28 -7.56 -15.24
CA MET A 558 -7.28 -8.62 -15.44
C MET A 558 -6.21 -8.57 -14.34
N PRO A 559 -6.03 -9.59 -13.51
CA PRO A 559 -4.97 -9.59 -12.52
C PRO A 559 -3.59 -9.69 -13.18
N MET A 560 -2.65 -8.86 -12.74
CA MET A 560 -1.22 -8.92 -13.05
C MET A 560 -0.42 -9.04 -11.76
N TYR A 561 0.50 -10.01 -11.70
CA TYR A 561 1.40 -10.16 -10.56
C TYR A 561 2.74 -9.50 -10.89
N ILE A 562 2.86 -8.19 -10.58
CA ILE A 562 4.06 -7.37 -10.81
C ILE A 562 5.37 -8.12 -10.50
N PRO A 563 5.52 -8.87 -9.38
CA PRO A 563 6.78 -9.54 -9.08
C PRO A 563 7.20 -10.60 -10.12
N LEU A 564 6.25 -11.26 -10.80
CA LEU A 564 6.59 -12.16 -11.91
C LEU A 564 6.98 -11.37 -13.17
N GLU A 565 6.24 -10.32 -13.49
CA GLU A 565 6.51 -9.49 -14.67
C GLU A 565 7.89 -8.84 -14.61
N LEU A 566 8.31 -8.34 -13.43
CA LEU A 566 9.64 -7.76 -13.21
C LEU A 566 10.81 -8.71 -13.53
N LEU A 567 10.61 -10.04 -13.52
CA LEU A 567 11.65 -11.01 -13.94
C LEU A 567 11.91 -11.00 -15.46
N THR A 568 10.98 -10.49 -16.26
CA THR A 568 11.02 -10.47 -17.74
C THR A 568 10.78 -9.07 -18.32
N ILE A 569 10.60 -8.05 -17.48
CA ILE A 569 10.25 -6.69 -17.92
C ILE A 569 11.34 -6.05 -18.79
N SER A 570 12.59 -6.50 -18.67
CA SER A 570 13.71 -6.11 -19.54
C SER A 570 13.55 -6.55 -21.01
N GLU A 571 12.76 -7.60 -21.27
CA GLU A 571 12.39 -8.09 -22.62
C GLU A 571 11.31 -7.22 -23.26
N VAL A 572 10.62 -6.39 -22.47
CA VAL A 572 9.62 -5.42 -22.97
C VAL A 572 10.35 -4.17 -23.45
N GLU A 573 10.03 -3.76 -24.67
CA GLU A 573 10.52 -2.50 -25.24
C GLU A 573 10.08 -1.32 -24.36
N LEU A 574 11.00 -0.41 -24.07
CA LEU A 574 10.70 0.79 -23.29
C LEU A 574 9.87 1.75 -24.17
N PRO A 575 8.60 2.06 -23.84
CA PRO A 575 7.81 3.03 -24.59
C PRO A 575 8.48 4.40 -24.60
N ARG A 576 8.38 5.12 -25.73
CA ARG A 576 9.07 6.41 -25.93
C ARG A 576 8.29 7.39 -26.79
N SER A 577 8.28 8.63 -26.33
CA SER A 577 7.78 9.81 -27.03
C SER A 577 8.57 11.03 -26.55
N PHE A 578 8.46 12.17 -27.23
CA PHE A 578 9.11 13.40 -26.76
C PHE A 578 8.69 13.75 -25.33
N ALA A 579 7.40 13.62 -25.00
CA ALA A 579 6.88 13.83 -23.66
C ALA A 579 7.41 12.81 -22.62
N LEU A 580 7.45 11.50 -22.95
CA LEU A 580 7.97 10.47 -22.05
C LEU A 580 9.48 10.62 -21.80
N ASP A 581 10.27 10.89 -22.85
CA ASP A 581 11.71 11.13 -22.73
C ASP A 581 11.98 12.40 -21.87
N LYS A 582 11.15 13.44 -21.98
CA LYS A 582 11.21 14.63 -21.12
C LYS A 582 10.93 14.26 -19.66
N PHE A 583 9.92 13.45 -19.37
CA PHE A 583 9.68 12.95 -18.00
C PHE A 583 10.81 12.05 -17.48
N GLN A 584 11.36 11.19 -18.32
CA GLN A 584 12.51 10.35 -17.98
C GLN A 584 13.73 11.19 -17.57
N SER A 585 13.93 12.35 -18.22
CA SER A 585 15.05 13.26 -17.90
C SER A 585 14.95 13.87 -16.50
N ILE A 586 13.73 14.06 -15.96
CA ILE A 586 13.49 14.62 -14.61
C ILE A 586 13.16 13.56 -13.55
N ALA A 587 13.06 12.27 -13.88
CA ALA A 587 12.65 11.21 -12.93
C ALA A 587 13.47 11.16 -11.62
N TRP A 588 14.75 11.54 -11.71
CA TRP A 588 15.72 11.56 -10.61
C TRP A 588 16.10 12.98 -10.16
N ASP A 589 15.39 14.01 -10.65
CA ASP A 589 15.56 15.40 -10.22
C ASP A 589 15.41 15.53 -8.69
N SER A 590 16.36 16.22 -8.06
CA SER A 590 16.32 16.61 -6.64
C SER A 590 15.86 15.50 -5.67
N TYR A 591 16.32 14.26 -5.84
CA TYR A 591 15.84 13.11 -5.05
C TYR A 591 16.12 13.24 -3.53
N ASP A 592 17.07 14.10 -3.16
CA ASP A 592 17.55 14.42 -1.81
C ASP A 592 17.21 15.85 -1.35
N SER A 593 16.49 16.64 -2.15
CA SER A 593 16.00 17.99 -1.82
C SER A 593 14.47 18.04 -1.69
N ILE A 594 13.93 19.13 -1.15
CA ILE A 594 12.48 19.43 -1.17
C ILE A 594 12.04 20.25 -2.39
N ASP A 595 12.98 20.87 -3.10
CA ASP A 595 12.72 21.66 -4.31
C ASP A 595 12.97 20.81 -5.56
N SER A 596 11.93 20.49 -6.34
CA SER A 596 12.00 19.58 -7.49
C SER A 596 10.94 19.92 -8.54
N GLU A 597 11.18 19.59 -9.82
CA GLU A 597 10.17 19.69 -10.89
C GLU A 597 8.92 18.82 -10.67
N TRP A 598 8.99 17.82 -9.78
CA TRP A 598 7.84 17.03 -9.33
C TRP A 598 7.01 17.73 -8.25
N ASP A 599 7.45 18.86 -7.72
CA ASP A 599 6.78 19.63 -6.68
C ASP A 599 6.25 20.96 -7.21
N SER A 600 5.00 21.24 -6.85
CA SER A 600 4.35 22.54 -6.98
C SER A 600 3.30 22.66 -5.88
N CYS A 601 2.98 23.89 -5.47
CA CYS A 601 1.83 24.19 -4.60
C CYS A 601 0.69 24.83 -5.40
N GLU A 602 0.57 24.43 -6.66
CA GLU A 602 -0.51 24.77 -7.57
C GLU A 602 -1.53 23.62 -7.64
N VAL A 603 -2.77 24.04 -7.89
CA VAL A 603 -3.92 23.25 -8.36
C VAL A 603 -4.41 23.88 -9.67
N GLY A 604 -5.22 23.19 -10.46
CA GLY A 604 -5.68 23.70 -11.77
C GLY A 604 -4.58 23.79 -12.82
N CYS A 605 -3.71 22.80 -12.87
CA CYS A 605 -2.65 22.66 -13.87
C CYS A 605 -3.19 22.11 -15.20
N ALA A 606 -2.51 22.40 -16.30
CA ALA A 606 -2.91 21.94 -17.62
C ALA A 606 -2.71 20.42 -17.78
N ILE A 607 -3.81 19.65 -17.67
CA ILE A 607 -3.84 18.21 -17.95
C ILE A 607 -4.81 17.96 -19.12
N PRO A 608 -4.31 17.69 -20.34
CA PRO A 608 -5.15 17.47 -21.52
C PRO A 608 -5.72 16.04 -21.53
N ILE A 609 -6.68 15.76 -20.65
CA ILE A 609 -7.27 14.41 -20.49
C ILE A 609 -7.99 13.98 -21.77
N LEU A 610 -8.77 14.87 -22.38
CA LEU A 610 -9.54 14.56 -23.59
C LEU A 610 -8.70 14.46 -24.87
N GLU A 611 -7.40 14.76 -24.83
CA GLU A 611 -6.46 14.42 -25.90
C GLU A 611 -5.83 13.01 -25.77
N ASN A 612 -5.98 12.35 -24.61
CA ASN A 612 -5.54 10.97 -24.43
C ASN A 612 -6.37 10.02 -25.32
N ARG A 613 -5.71 9.12 -26.06
CA ARG A 613 -6.36 8.13 -26.92
C ARG A 613 -7.35 7.19 -26.20
N VAL A 614 -7.14 6.92 -24.90
CA VAL A 614 -8.12 6.17 -24.07
C VAL A 614 -9.44 6.96 -23.94
N CYS A 615 -9.37 8.29 -23.95
CA CYS A 615 -10.51 9.21 -23.93
C CYS A 615 -11.04 9.57 -25.33
N GLY A 616 -10.60 8.88 -26.38
CA GLY A 616 -10.98 9.16 -27.77
C GLY A 616 -10.19 10.30 -28.42
N GLY A 617 -9.17 10.84 -27.75
CA GLY A 617 -8.31 11.90 -28.29
C GLY A 617 -7.59 11.48 -29.57
N THR A 618 -7.71 12.27 -30.63
CA THR A 618 -7.22 11.91 -31.98
C THR A 618 -5.75 12.24 -32.22
N ASN A 619 -5.23 13.28 -31.56
CA ASN A 619 -3.82 13.69 -31.65
C ASN A 619 -2.92 12.82 -30.76
N GLY A 620 -3.40 12.47 -29.57
CA GLY A 620 -2.57 11.94 -28.49
C GLY A 620 -1.60 12.96 -27.91
N LEU A 621 -0.74 12.49 -27.01
CA LEU A 621 0.11 13.28 -26.12
C LEU A 621 1.61 13.01 -26.33
N SER A 622 2.02 12.48 -27.49
CA SER A 622 3.43 12.15 -27.75
C SER A 622 4.35 13.37 -27.70
N GLU A 623 3.85 14.51 -28.17
CA GLU A 623 4.53 15.81 -28.18
C GLU A 623 4.03 16.74 -27.05
N PHE A 624 3.38 16.20 -26.01
CA PHE A 624 2.88 17.02 -24.90
C PHE A 624 4.03 17.74 -24.18
N ASP A 625 3.90 19.07 -24.06
CA ASP A 625 4.83 19.89 -23.31
C ASP A 625 4.09 20.73 -22.25
N TRP A 626 4.32 20.37 -20.99
CA TRP A 626 3.77 21.00 -19.79
C TRP A 626 4.23 22.44 -19.53
N THR A 627 5.12 23.00 -20.36
CA THR A 627 5.55 24.41 -20.29
C THR A 627 4.76 25.33 -21.23
N LEU A 628 3.76 24.80 -21.95
CA LEU A 628 2.94 25.54 -22.89
C LEU A 628 1.55 25.85 -22.30
N ASP A 629 1.15 27.12 -22.36
CA ASP A 629 -0.20 27.56 -21.96
C ASP A 629 -1.30 27.06 -22.91
N TYR A 630 -2.53 26.95 -22.40
CA TYR A 630 -3.76 26.50 -23.11
C TYR A 630 -4.10 27.22 -24.45
N CYS A 631 -3.39 28.29 -24.84
CA CYS A 631 -3.57 28.98 -26.12
C CYS A 631 -2.25 29.16 -26.89
N HIS A 632 -1.24 28.32 -26.65
CA HIS A 632 0.09 28.44 -27.26
C HIS A 632 0.07 28.53 -28.80
N ARG A 633 -0.91 27.87 -29.46
CA ARG A 633 -1.07 27.91 -30.92
C ARG A 633 -2.15 28.88 -31.44
N GLY A 634 -2.72 29.70 -30.57
CA GLY A 634 -3.73 30.69 -30.92
C GLY A 634 -3.29 32.13 -30.70
N VAL A 635 -4.29 33.00 -30.59
CA VAL A 635 -4.15 34.38 -30.10
C VAL A 635 -5.19 34.58 -29.00
N GLN A 636 -4.78 34.99 -27.81
CA GLN A 636 -5.69 35.29 -26.71
C GLN A 636 -6.40 36.64 -26.90
N ASP A 637 -7.56 36.79 -26.26
CA ASP A 637 -8.22 38.08 -26.07
C ASP A 637 -7.59 38.88 -24.90
N ASP A 638 -8.05 40.12 -24.70
CA ASP A 638 -7.53 41.00 -23.64
C ASP A 638 -7.78 40.47 -22.21
N SER A 639 -8.75 39.56 -22.02
CA SER A 639 -8.99 38.90 -20.73
C SER A 639 -8.18 37.62 -20.51
N GLY A 640 -7.53 37.09 -21.55
CA GLY A 640 -6.85 35.80 -21.53
C GLY A 640 -7.77 34.58 -21.57
N LYS A 641 -9.10 34.77 -21.41
CA LYS A 641 -10.11 33.71 -21.33
C LYS A 641 -10.51 33.11 -22.67
N ILE A 642 -10.21 33.73 -23.81
CA ILE A 642 -10.68 33.26 -25.12
C ILE A 642 -9.50 33.12 -26.07
N CYS A 643 -9.37 31.93 -26.66
CA CYS A 643 -8.34 31.60 -27.64
C CYS A 643 -8.93 31.60 -29.06
N CYS A 644 -8.48 32.50 -29.92
CA CYS A 644 -8.83 32.55 -31.35
C CYS A 644 -7.75 31.87 -32.21
N ARG A 645 -8.07 31.58 -33.49
CA ARG A 645 -7.09 31.02 -34.43
C ARG A 645 -5.88 31.96 -34.62
N ALA A 646 -4.69 31.40 -34.82
CA ALA A 646 -3.47 32.16 -35.13
C ALA A 646 -3.54 33.07 -36.38
N GLY A 647 -4.54 32.90 -37.25
CA GLY A 647 -4.82 33.81 -38.38
C GLY A 647 -5.56 35.09 -37.99
N CYS A 648 -6.04 35.21 -36.76
CA CYS A 648 -6.69 36.39 -36.22
C CYS A 648 -5.64 37.35 -35.66
N ASN A 649 -5.55 38.58 -36.17
CA ASN A 649 -4.60 39.58 -35.65
C ASN A 649 -4.87 39.93 -34.16
N LYS A 650 -6.10 39.69 -33.70
CA LYS A 650 -6.55 39.75 -32.31
C LYS A 650 -7.86 38.94 -32.19
N CYS A 651 -8.19 38.43 -30.99
CA CYS A 651 -9.59 38.20 -30.67
C CYS A 651 -10.30 39.55 -30.49
N SER A 652 -11.50 39.72 -31.06
CA SER A 652 -12.37 40.86 -30.79
C SER A 652 -13.84 40.48 -31.01
N GLU A 653 -14.77 41.36 -30.62
CA GLU A 653 -16.20 41.14 -30.86
C GLU A 653 -16.59 41.31 -32.35
N ASP A 654 -15.81 42.08 -33.12
CA ASP A 654 -16.17 42.60 -34.45
C ASP A 654 -15.19 42.11 -35.54
N HIS A 655 -15.27 40.82 -35.87
CA HIS A 655 -14.55 40.23 -37.00
C HIS A 655 -15.47 39.35 -37.86
N THR A 656 -15.47 39.59 -39.17
CA THR A 656 -16.30 38.90 -40.17
C THR A 656 -15.87 37.45 -40.47
N ALA A 657 -14.92 36.91 -39.70
CA ALA A 657 -14.41 35.55 -39.84
C ALA A 657 -14.82 34.72 -38.63
N VAL A 658 -15.61 33.66 -38.89
CA VAL A 658 -15.93 32.63 -37.88
C VAL A 658 -14.60 32.06 -37.38
N GLY A 659 -14.36 32.19 -36.06
CA GLY A 659 -13.12 31.82 -35.40
C GLY A 659 -12.23 32.96 -34.89
N CYS A 660 -12.56 34.22 -35.21
CA CYS A 660 -11.93 35.42 -34.62
C CYS A 660 -12.86 36.24 -33.72
N ALA A 661 -14.16 35.97 -33.77
CA ALA A 661 -15.17 36.65 -32.97
C ALA A 661 -15.23 36.05 -31.55
N SER A 662 -14.79 36.80 -30.55
CA SER A 662 -14.71 36.35 -29.14
C SER A 662 -16.06 35.88 -28.61
N ASN A 663 -17.13 36.62 -28.88
CA ASN A 663 -18.46 36.32 -28.36
C ASN A 663 -19.04 35.04 -28.96
N VAL A 664 -18.75 34.73 -30.23
CA VAL A 664 -19.18 33.46 -30.85
C VAL A 664 -18.48 32.25 -30.21
N ILE A 665 -17.22 32.40 -29.80
CA ILE A 665 -16.49 31.35 -29.07
C ILE A 665 -17.07 31.22 -27.65
N LYS A 666 -17.33 32.35 -26.98
CA LYS A 666 -17.93 32.38 -25.62
C LYS A 666 -19.32 31.74 -25.59
N ASP A 667 -20.18 32.08 -26.55
CA ASP A 667 -21.53 31.52 -26.72
C ASP A 667 -21.52 30.01 -27.06
N SER A 668 -20.40 29.49 -27.58
CA SER A 668 -20.24 28.05 -27.84
C SER A 668 -19.99 27.22 -26.57
N GLY A 669 -19.54 27.84 -25.48
CA GLY A 669 -19.20 27.16 -24.23
C GLY A 669 -18.02 26.17 -24.30
N ARG A 670 -17.33 26.05 -25.43
CA ARG A 670 -16.24 25.09 -25.63
C ARG A 670 -14.98 25.55 -24.89
N GLU A 671 -14.60 24.85 -23.82
CA GLU A 671 -13.32 25.08 -23.16
C GLU A 671 -12.11 24.53 -23.96
N CYS A 672 -10.93 25.10 -23.73
CA CYS A 672 -9.67 24.63 -24.32
C CYS A 672 -9.19 23.40 -23.55
N ILE A 673 -9.03 22.27 -24.24
CA ILE A 673 -8.57 21.01 -23.63
C ILE A 673 -7.06 20.83 -23.80
N SER A 674 -6.41 21.61 -24.68
CA SER A 674 -4.98 21.51 -25.01
C SER A 674 -4.34 22.87 -25.26
N ALA A 675 -3.02 22.97 -25.07
CA ALA A 675 -2.19 24.09 -25.56
C ALA A 675 -2.23 24.26 -27.10
N ASN A 676 -2.68 23.22 -27.82
CA ASN A 676 -2.86 23.25 -29.27
C ASN A 676 -4.23 23.79 -29.72
N ASP A 677 -5.19 23.96 -28.81
CA ASP A 677 -6.53 24.39 -29.18
C ASP A 677 -6.58 25.84 -29.68
N VAL A 678 -7.60 26.07 -30.50
CA VAL A 678 -8.05 27.39 -30.97
C VAL A 678 -9.57 27.34 -31.08
N GLU A 679 -10.21 28.51 -30.99
CA GLU A 679 -11.68 28.65 -30.93
C GLU A 679 -12.25 27.96 -29.69
N CYS A 680 -11.74 28.37 -28.53
CA CYS A 680 -12.08 27.81 -27.22
C CYS A 680 -11.94 28.84 -26.09
N ILE A 681 -12.54 28.54 -24.94
CA ILE A 681 -12.44 29.29 -23.69
C ILE A 681 -11.31 28.69 -22.84
N VAL A 682 -10.28 29.46 -22.54
CA VAL A 682 -9.18 29.02 -21.67
C VAL A 682 -9.74 28.75 -20.26
N PRO A 683 -9.57 27.53 -19.70
CA PRO A 683 -10.08 27.20 -18.37
C PRO A 683 -9.59 28.19 -17.30
N GLY A 684 -10.49 28.57 -16.40
CA GLY A 684 -10.10 29.31 -15.19
C GLY A 684 -9.31 28.40 -14.25
N LYS A 685 -8.26 28.94 -13.62
CA LYS A 685 -7.47 28.20 -12.64
C LYS A 685 -8.29 27.87 -11.39
N GLY A 686 -8.08 26.69 -10.83
CA GLY A 686 -8.72 26.21 -9.61
C GLY A 686 -8.33 26.97 -8.34
N ASP A 687 -9.08 26.73 -7.27
CA ASP A 687 -9.04 27.53 -6.05
C ASP A 687 -7.73 27.34 -5.25
N GLY A 688 -6.98 28.42 -5.11
CA GLY A 688 -5.63 28.45 -4.52
C GLY A 688 -4.49 28.56 -5.54
N ALA A 689 -4.77 28.45 -6.85
CA ALA A 689 -3.80 28.73 -7.91
C ALA A 689 -3.35 30.21 -7.91
N VAL A 690 -2.14 30.52 -8.40
CA VAL A 690 -1.61 31.89 -8.45
C VAL A 690 -2.26 32.70 -9.59
N CYS A 691 -2.74 33.89 -9.27
CA CYS A 691 -3.44 34.79 -10.19
C CYS A 691 -2.88 36.22 -10.17
N LYS A 692 -3.25 37.01 -11.18
CA LYS A 692 -2.93 38.44 -11.32
C LYS A 692 -4.20 39.29 -11.44
N SER A 693 -5.31 38.67 -11.83
CA SER A 693 -6.63 39.27 -12.03
C SER A 693 -7.73 38.23 -11.82
N ASP A 694 -8.96 38.69 -11.57
CA ASP A 694 -10.14 37.82 -11.42
C ASP A 694 -10.36 36.91 -12.64
N ASN A 695 -9.97 37.39 -13.83
CA ASN A 695 -10.03 36.66 -15.09
C ASN A 695 -9.07 35.45 -15.15
N ASP A 696 -8.06 35.35 -14.29
CA ASP A 696 -7.26 34.12 -14.22
C ASP A 696 -8.06 32.94 -13.64
N CYS A 697 -9.05 33.22 -12.78
CA CYS A 697 -9.65 32.24 -11.88
C CYS A 697 -10.92 31.59 -12.42
N LYS A 698 -11.25 30.40 -11.89
CA LYS A 698 -12.50 29.68 -12.14
C LYS A 698 -13.69 30.29 -11.38
N SER A 699 -13.43 30.70 -10.14
CA SER A 699 -14.35 31.42 -9.26
C SER A 699 -14.64 32.88 -9.66
N GLY A 700 -13.81 33.47 -10.53
CA GLY A 700 -13.89 34.89 -10.87
C GLY A 700 -13.47 35.84 -9.72
N SER A 701 -12.67 35.37 -8.76
CA SER A 701 -12.13 36.20 -7.67
C SER A 701 -10.64 35.90 -7.43
N CYS A 702 -9.81 36.94 -7.48
CA CYS A 702 -8.36 36.87 -7.34
C CYS A 702 -7.84 37.82 -6.25
N LYS A 703 -7.36 37.25 -5.15
CA LYS A 703 -6.69 38.00 -4.06
C LYS A 703 -5.23 37.54 -3.96
N GLY A 704 -4.49 37.68 -5.07
CA GLY A 704 -3.14 37.12 -5.31
C GLY A 704 -3.13 35.60 -5.61
N LYS A 705 -4.12 34.89 -5.08
CA LYS A 705 -4.52 33.54 -5.49
C LYS A 705 -6.02 33.48 -5.77
N CYS A 706 -6.42 32.49 -6.56
CA CYS A 706 -7.82 32.25 -6.86
C CYS A 706 -8.59 31.84 -5.61
N CYS A 707 -9.69 32.53 -5.34
CA CYS A 707 -10.44 32.39 -4.11
C CYS A 707 -11.60 31.39 -4.26
N ASN A 708 -11.94 30.67 -3.19
CA ASN A 708 -13.03 29.70 -3.21
C ASN A 708 -14.39 30.38 -3.38
N VAL A 709 -15.25 29.84 -4.26
CA VAL A 709 -16.59 30.38 -4.51
C VAL A 709 -17.53 30.33 -3.29
N GLY A 710 -17.24 29.45 -2.32
CA GLY A 710 -18.12 29.14 -1.19
C GLY A 710 -17.95 30.01 0.07
N GLY A 711 -16.99 30.95 0.12
CA GLY A 711 -16.70 31.65 1.38
C GLY A 711 -15.83 32.91 1.30
N VAL A 712 -15.79 33.59 0.14
CA VAL A 712 -14.93 34.76 -0.09
C VAL A 712 -15.70 35.90 -0.75
N GLY A 713 -16.27 36.80 0.06
CA GLY A 713 -16.76 38.10 -0.40
C GLY A 713 -15.64 39.17 -0.43
N ASP A 714 -16.05 40.43 -0.49
CA ASP A 714 -15.14 41.57 -0.56
C ASP A 714 -14.25 41.71 0.69
N GLU A 715 -14.73 41.21 1.83
CA GLU A 715 -14.07 41.20 3.13
C GLU A 715 -12.75 40.39 3.21
N CYS A 716 -12.43 39.59 2.20
CA CYS A 716 -11.15 38.88 2.14
C CYS A 716 -10.07 39.67 1.37
N LYS A 717 -8.89 39.82 1.98
CA LYS A 717 -7.73 40.55 1.45
C LYS A 717 -6.72 39.66 0.73
N GLU A 718 -6.59 38.39 1.15
CA GLU A 718 -5.60 37.44 0.62
C GLU A 718 -6.12 36.00 0.70
N CYS A 719 -6.09 35.26 -0.41
CA CYS A 719 -6.55 33.86 -0.49
C CYS A 719 -5.36 32.88 -0.46
N GLY A 720 -5.54 31.74 0.19
CA GLY A 720 -4.49 30.77 0.48
C GLY A 720 -4.17 29.82 -0.68
N PRO A 721 -2.98 29.17 -0.68
CA PRO A 721 -2.63 28.13 -1.66
C PRO A 721 -3.48 26.85 -1.58
N LEU A 722 -4.28 26.70 -0.53
CA LEU A 722 -4.95 25.45 -0.18
C LEU A 722 -6.46 25.68 -0.28
N GLY A 723 -7.06 25.18 -1.36
CA GLY A 723 -8.51 25.30 -1.63
C GLY A 723 -9.03 26.72 -1.86
N GLY A 724 -8.15 27.72 -1.98
CA GLY A 724 -8.51 29.13 -2.21
C GLY A 724 -9.24 29.81 -1.05
N HIS A 725 -9.24 29.23 0.15
CA HIS A 725 -9.88 29.81 1.33
C HIS A 725 -9.21 31.13 1.75
N CYS A 726 -9.92 31.98 2.47
CA CYS A 726 -9.32 33.23 2.94
C CYS A 726 -8.25 32.93 4.01
N ILE A 727 -7.08 33.57 3.90
CA ILE A 727 -6.01 33.49 4.91
C ILE A 727 -5.76 34.84 5.61
N LYS A 728 -6.45 35.89 5.16
CA LYS A 728 -6.27 37.26 5.65
C LYS A 728 -7.46 38.13 5.25
N CYS A 729 -8.09 38.74 6.25
CA CYS A 729 -9.23 39.62 6.05
C CYS A 729 -8.81 41.05 5.74
N GLU A 730 -9.75 41.83 5.21
CA GLU A 730 -9.63 43.29 5.09
C GLU A 730 -9.69 43.98 6.46
N ASP A 731 -9.25 45.24 6.50
CA ASP A 731 -9.16 46.00 7.75
C ASP A 731 -10.58 46.25 8.29
N GLY A 732 -10.87 45.88 9.54
CA GLY A 732 -12.23 45.84 10.07
C GLY A 732 -12.89 44.45 10.02
N PHE A 733 -12.16 43.39 9.68
CA PHE A 733 -12.61 41.99 9.71
C PHE A 733 -11.55 41.06 10.34
N VAL A 734 -11.99 39.98 10.97
CA VAL A 734 -11.18 38.90 11.56
C VAL A 734 -11.48 37.56 10.91
N LEU A 735 -10.49 36.67 10.85
CA LEU A 735 -10.63 35.33 10.27
C LEU A 735 -11.21 34.37 11.32
N GLU A 736 -12.41 33.82 11.07
CA GLU A 736 -13.00 32.73 11.84
C GLU A 736 -13.17 31.50 10.94
N GLY A 737 -12.33 30.48 11.15
CA GLY A 737 -12.25 29.31 10.27
C GLY A 737 -11.65 29.65 8.91
N LEU A 738 -12.47 29.54 7.86
CA LEU A 738 -12.07 29.76 6.46
C LEU A 738 -12.64 31.08 5.87
N SER A 739 -13.37 31.84 6.69
CA SER A 739 -14.16 33.01 6.32
C SER A 739 -13.80 34.23 7.16
N CYS A 740 -14.09 35.42 6.65
CA CYS A 740 -13.91 36.68 7.37
C CYS A 740 -15.24 37.18 7.94
N VAL A 741 -15.22 37.58 9.21
CA VAL A 741 -16.36 38.19 9.94
C VAL A 741 -15.93 39.55 10.49
N GLY A 742 -16.83 40.51 10.63
CA GLY A 742 -16.46 41.88 11.02
C GLY A 742 -15.80 41.99 12.40
N GLU A 743 -14.87 42.91 12.58
CA GLU A 743 -14.23 43.22 13.88
C GLU A 743 -15.25 43.67 14.95
N CYS A 744 -16.32 44.34 14.53
CA CYS A 744 -17.46 44.65 15.39
C CYS A 744 -18.64 43.68 15.23
N GLU A 745 -18.55 42.69 14.34
CA GLU A 745 -19.45 41.54 14.41
C GLU A 745 -19.03 40.66 15.59
N CYS A 746 -19.91 39.75 15.96
CA CYS A 746 -19.87 39.12 17.26
C CYS A 746 -19.63 37.64 17.06
N SER A 747 -18.49 37.13 17.55
CA SER A 747 -18.06 35.73 17.47
C SER A 747 -19.25 34.79 17.58
N ASP A 748 -19.38 33.84 16.65
CA ASP A 748 -20.64 33.15 16.37
C ASP A 748 -21.38 32.68 17.64
N GLY A 749 -22.70 32.83 17.63
CA GLY A 749 -23.55 32.58 18.80
C GLY A 749 -23.49 33.62 19.93
N CYS A 750 -22.91 34.81 19.73
CA CYS A 750 -23.04 35.91 20.67
C CYS A 750 -24.43 36.58 20.61
N ILE A 751 -25.06 36.84 21.76
CA ILE A 751 -26.42 37.42 21.88
C ILE A 751 -26.47 38.81 22.54
N ASP A 752 -25.42 39.23 23.24
CA ASP A 752 -25.18 40.61 23.68
C ASP A 752 -23.70 40.93 23.49
N CYS A 753 -23.38 42.06 22.83
CA CYS A 753 -22.12 42.29 22.17
C CYS A 753 -21.74 43.78 22.14
N ASP A 754 -20.45 44.08 22.16
CA ASP A 754 -19.90 45.44 22.13
C ASP A 754 -18.60 45.46 21.32
N CYS A 755 -18.75 45.57 20.00
CA CYS A 755 -17.71 45.50 18.97
C CYS A 755 -16.65 44.39 19.24
N GLY A 756 -16.95 43.16 18.85
CA GLY A 756 -16.03 42.02 18.98
C GLY A 756 -15.86 41.48 20.41
N VAL A 757 -16.21 42.25 21.45
CA VAL A 757 -16.31 41.76 22.83
C VAL A 757 -17.73 41.30 23.11
N CYS A 758 -17.92 39.99 23.23
CA CYS A 758 -19.18 39.43 23.66
C CYS A 758 -19.39 39.61 25.17
N LYS A 759 -20.64 39.90 25.56
CA LYS A 759 -21.11 40.07 26.94
C LYS A 759 -22.03 38.93 27.38
N ALA A 760 -22.76 38.31 26.46
CA ALA A 760 -23.53 37.10 26.69
C ALA A 760 -23.63 36.25 25.42
N CYS A 761 -23.47 34.93 25.57
CA CYS A 761 -23.58 33.96 24.48
C CYS A 761 -24.93 33.22 24.48
N ASP A 762 -25.32 32.69 23.33
CA ASP A 762 -26.38 31.70 23.20
C ASP A 762 -25.98 30.44 23.97
N SER A 763 -26.49 30.34 25.20
CA SER A 763 -26.19 29.26 26.13
C SER A 763 -26.73 27.88 25.70
N THR A 764 -27.41 27.78 24.55
CA THR A 764 -27.72 26.48 23.92
C THR A 764 -26.52 25.87 23.21
N LYS A 765 -25.59 26.69 22.69
CA LYS A 765 -24.47 26.24 21.84
C LYS A 765 -23.09 26.77 22.25
N TYR A 766 -23.00 27.89 22.94
CA TYR A 766 -21.73 28.59 23.25
C TYR A 766 -21.65 28.99 24.72
N PHE A 767 -20.44 29.25 25.20
CA PHE A 767 -20.14 29.80 26.53
C PHE A 767 -19.18 30.97 26.41
N LEU A 768 -19.16 31.84 27.43
CA LEU A 768 -18.34 33.05 27.41
C LEU A 768 -17.00 32.80 28.10
N GLU A 769 -15.89 32.92 27.37
CA GLU A 769 -14.54 32.91 27.93
C GLU A 769 -13.71 34.05 27.31
N ASP A 770 -13.01 34.81 28.16
CA ASP A 770 -12.19 35.99 27.82
C ASP A 770 -12.85 36.99 26.84
N GLY A 771 -14.17 37.14 26.94
CA GLY A 771 -14.95 38.08 26.11
C GLY A 771 -15.34 37.56 24.72
N LYS A 772 -15.20 36.26 24.46
CA LYS A 772 -15.64 35.61 23.20
C LYS A 772 -16.59 34.46 23.47
N CYS A 773 -17.46 34.16 22.50
CA CYS A 773 -18.25 32.94 22.50
C CYS A 773 -17.42 31.78 21.99
N GLN A 774 -17.04 30.89 22.90
CA GLN A 774 -16.46 29.61 22.59
C GLN A 774 -17.58 28.60 22.34
N LEU A 775 -17.47 27.79 21.28
CA LEU A 775 -18.36 26.65 21.07
C LEU A 775 -18.32 25.75 22.31
N LYS A 776 -19.50 25.41 22.84
CA LYS A 776 -19.61 24.48 23.96
C LYS A 776 -18.93 23.18 23.60
N TYR A 777 -18.02 22.77 24.46
CA TYR A 777 -17.23 21.59 24.25
C TYR A 777 -18.12 20.35 24.20
N GLY A 778 -17.88 19.53 23.17
CA GLY A 778 -18.52 18.23 23.04
C GLY A 778 -18.02 17.20 24.06
N ASP A 779 -18.65 16.03 24.02
CA ASP A 779 -18.41 14.91 24.93
C ASP A 779 -16.92 14.60 25.15
N GLY A 780 -16.46 14.70 26.39
CA GLY A 780 -15.15 14.23 26.85
C GLY A 780 -14.02 15.26 26.85
N LYS A 781 -14.24 16.45 26.29
CA LYS A 781 -13.29 17.56 26.43
C LYS A 781 -13.17 17.99 27.90
N ILE A 782 -12.01 18.54 28.25
CA ILE A 782 -11.71 19.01 29.61
C ILE A 782 -12.46 20.32 29.85
N CYS A 783 -13.03 20.48 31.04
CA CYS A 783 -13.83 21.64 31.42
C CYS A 783 -13.58 22.05 32.88
N LYS A 784 -13.87 23.32 33.20
CA LYS A 784 -13.80 23.93 34.53
C LYS A 784 -15.21 24.03 35.15
N SER A 785 -16.22 24.23 34.32
CA SER A 785 -17.63 24.47 34.69
C SER A 785 -18.60 23.76 33.74
N SER A 786 -19.83 23.50 34.21
CA SER A 786 -20.90 22.90 33.39
C SER A 786 -21.35 23.76 32.21
N GLU A 787 -21.12 25.07 32.24
CA GLU A 787 -21.56 25.99 31.20
C GLU A 787 -20.74 25.82 29.92
N GLU A 788 -19.47 25.40 30.03
CA GLU A 788 -18.58 25.04 28.94
C GLU A 788 -19.05 23.83 28.11
N CYS A 789 -19.98 23.01 28.62
CA CYS A 789 -20.35 21.73 28.03
C CYS A 789 -21.68 21.78 27.29
N THR A 790 -21.77 21.15 26.11
CA THR A 790 -23.01 21.09 25.31
C THR A 790 -24.16 20.43 26.09
N SER A 791 -23.83 19.48 26.95
CA SER A 791 -24.76 18.76 27.84
C SER A 791 -25.15 19.50 29.13
N GLY A 792 -24.58 20.69 29.39
CA GLY A 792 -24.71 21.36 30.70
C GLY A 792 -24.04 20.59 31.85
N GLY A 793 -23.10 19.67 31.56
CA GLY A 793 -22.53 18.76 32.55
C GLY A 793 -21.02 18.63 32.50
N CYS A 794 -20.31 19.36 33.34
CA CYS A 794 -18.88 19.15 33.59
C CYS A 794 -18.69 18.33 34.87
N LEU A 795 -18.45 17.03 34.75
CA LEU A 795 -18.34 16.11 35.89
C LEU A 795 -16.98 15.40 35.85
N GLY A 796 -16.25 15.37 36.96
CA GLY A 796 -14.89 14.84 37.00
C GLY A 796 -13.86 15.66 36.19
N GLY A 797 -14.21 16.88 35.76
CA GLY A 797 -13.40 17.73 34.88
C GLY A 797 -13.56 17.44 33.38
N HIS A 798 -14.54 16.62 32.99
CA HIS A 798 -14.87 16.35 31.59
C HIS A 798 -16.34 16.61 31.26
N CYS A 799 -16.60 17.09 30.05
CA CYS A 799 -17.96 17.30 29.55
C CYS A 799 -18.67 15.97 29.29
N CYS A 800 -19.78 15.73 29.99
CA CYS A 800 -20.61 14.55 29.83
C CYS A 800 -21.44 14.54 28.56
N LYS A 801 -21.99 13.39 28.20
CA LYS A 801 -23.15 13.26 27.31
C LYS A 801 -24.43 13.76 28.01
N GLU A 802 -25.26 14.48 27.28
CA GLU A 802 -26.57 14.95 27.74
C GLU A 802 -27.44 13.79 28.27
N SER A 803 -27.42 12.65 27.59
CA SER A 803 -28.19 11.45 27.94
C SER A 803 -27.75 10.74 29.23
N ILE A 804 -26.68 11.19 29.90
CA ILE A 804 -26.17 10.59 31.16
C ILE A 804 -25.90 11.59 32.28
N VAL A 805 -25.87 12.91 32.03
CA VAL A 805 -25.49 13.92 33.03
C VAL A 805 -26.31 13.82 34.32
N HIS A 806 -27.59 13.46 34.23
CA HIS A 806 -28.51 13.34 35.37
C HIS A 806 -28.38 12.03 36.17
N SER A 807 -27.58 11.05 35.72
CA SER A 807 -27.32 9.79 36.45
C SER A 807 -25.83 9.56 36.76
N CYS A 808 -24.98 10.48 36.30
CA CYS A 808 -23.53 10.41 36.43
C CYS A 808 -22.99 11.36 37.51
N ALA A 809 -21.86 11.00 38.13
CA ALA A 809 -21.15 11.79 39.14
C ALA A 809 -19.75 12.26 38.65
N GLU A 810 -19.09 11.48 37.79
CA GLU A 810 -17.84 11.82 37.10
C GLU A 810 -17.89 11.30 35.67
N CYS A 811 -17.50 12.12 34.68
CA CYS A 811 -17.37 11.73 33.28
C CYS A 811 -15.89 11.60 32.88
N ASN A 812 -15.64 10.81 31.84
CA ASN A 812 -14.30 10.56 31.31
C ASN A 812 -14.03 11.34 30.00
N SER A 813 -12.86 11.12 29.42
CA SER A 813 -12.40 11.75 28.17
C SER A 813 -13.17 11.41 26.88
N ARG A 814 -14.28 10.65 26.95
CA ARG A 814 -15.26 10.43 25.87
C ARG A 814 -16.68 10.90 26.24
N GLY A 815 -16.78 11.69 27.32
CA GLY A 815 -18.02 12.21 27.90
C GLY A 815 -18.96 11.12 28.40
N LYS A 816 -18.41 9.93 28.61
CA LYS A 816 -19.11 8.74 29.08
C LYS A 816 -18.88 8.62 30.59
N CYS A 817 -19.83 8.04 31.31
CA CYS A 817 -19.76 8.06 32.76
C CYS A 817 -18.67 7.15 33.31
N GLN A 818 -17.87 7.68 34.23
CA GLN A 818 -16.83 6.99 34.98
C GLN A 818 -17.36 6.48 36.34
N MET A 819 -18.24 7.25 36.98
CA MET A 819 -18.83 6.91 38.28
C MET A 819 -20.28 7.41 38.36
N CYS A 820 -21.22 6.56 38.78
CA CYS A 820 -22.64 6.92 38.87
C CYS A 820 -23.03 7.66 40.16
N LEU A 821 -24.16 8.38 40.10
CA LEU A 821 -24.88 8.85 41.28
C LEU A 821 -25.53 7.68 42.04
N GLY A 822 -25.73 7.86 43.36
CA GLY A 822 -26.38 6.86 44.21
C GLY A 822 -27.78 6.49 43.73
N GLY A 823 -28.09 5.19 43.70
CA GLY A 823 -29.35 4.65 43.15
C GLY A 823 -29.30 4.34 41.64
N TYR A 824 -28.16 4.58 41.00
CA TYR A 824 -27.86 4.14 39.63
C TYR A 824 -26.67 3.16 39.65
N THR A 825 -26.66 2.24 38.70
CA THR A 825 -25.60 1.26 38.48
C THR A 825 -24.91 1.56 37.14
N LEU A 826 -23.58 1.48 37.11
CA LEU A 826 -22.78 1.69 35.90
C LEU A 826 -22.94 0.48 34.99
N CYS A 827 -23.42 0.70 33.77
CA CYS A 827 -23.63 -0.35 32.79
C CYS A 827 -22.96 0.05 31.46
N GLY A 828 -22.38 -0.94 30.77
CA GLY A 828 -21.44 -0.70 29.68
C GLY A 828 -20.04 -0.37 30.22
N HIS A 829 -19.18 -1.39 30.38
CA HIS A 829 -17.79 -1.21 30.82
C HIS A 829 -16.76 -1.96 29.94
N HIS A 830 -17.03 -2.13 28.65
CA HIS A 830 -15.97 -2.43 27.68
C HIS A 830 -16.17 -1.70 26.34
N GLU A 831 -15.07 -1.08 25.90
CA GLU A 831 -14.70 -0.64 24.54
C GLU A 831 -15.67 0.29 23.78
N GLU A 832 -16.88 -0.17 23.42
CA GLU A 832 -17.81 0.55 22.53
C GLU A 832 -18.77 1.48 23.32
N GLU A 833 -19.56 0.93 24.25
CA GLU A 833 -20.40 1.71 25.18
C GLU A 833 -19.77 1.79 26.57
N GLN A 834 -18.83 2.71 26.78
CA GLN A 834 -18.51 3.11 28.16
C GLN A 834 -19.70 3.87 28.75
N GLY A 835 -20.06 3.58 30.00
CA GLY A 835 -20.55 4.58 30.94
C GLY A 835 -21.99 5.07 30.82
N PHE A 836 -22.98 4.18 30.74
CA PHE A 836 -24.40 4.54 30.93
C PHE A 836 -24.89 4.15 32.33
N CYS A 837 -25.13 5.14 33.18
CA CYS A 837 -25.70 4.92 34.52
C CYS A 837 -27.22 4.71 34.43
N LYS A 838 -27.66 3.47 34.67
CA LYS A 838 -29.09 3.09 34.68
C LYS A 838 -29.59 2.93 36.11
N LYS A 839 -30.83 3.35 36.39
CA LYS A 839 -31.45 3.24 37.71
C LYS A 839 -31.51 1.78 38.15
N THR A 840 -31.13 1.46 39.38
CA THR A 840 -31.04 0.06 39.85
C THR A 840 -32.44 -0.56 40.00
N VAL A 841 -32.78 -1.60 39.22
CA VAL A 841 -34.16 -2.12 39.10
C VAL A 841 -34.43 -3.44 39.83
N SER A 842 -33.45 -4.34 39.98
CA SER A 842 -33.68 -5.66 40.58
C SER A 842 -32.40 -6.35 41.09
N THR A 843 -32.58 -7.28 42.03
CA THR A 843 -31.56 -8.22 42.55
C THR A 843 -31.90 -9.68 42.23
N ALA A 844 -32.81 -9.94 41.28
CA ALA A 844 -33.25 -11.29 40.94
C ALA A 844 -32.10 -12.21 40.50
N ILE A 845 -32.05 -13.43 41.04
CA ILE A 845 -30.99 -14.42 40.79
C ILE A 845 -31.42 -15.38 39.67
N THR A 846 -30.52 -15.75 38.75
CA THR A 846 -30.78 -16.71 37.67
C THR A 846 -29.63 -17.71 37.46
N SER A 847 -29.90 -18.80 36.73
CA SER A 847 -28.92 -19.87 36.42
C SER A 847 -28.13 -19.58 35.15
N PHE A 848 -26.80 -19.75 35.21
CA PHE A 848 -25.89 -19.55 34.08
C PHE A 848 -25.02 -20.79 33.85
N ARG A 849 -24.80 -21.20 32.59
CA ARG A 849 -24.03 -22.40 32.21
C ARG A 849 -22.89 -22.08 31.25
N CYS A 850 -21.65 -22.40 31.65
CA CYS A 850 -20.44 -22.25 30.84
C CYS A 850 -20.23 -23.46 29.92
N GLY A 851 -20.97 -23.51 28.82
CA GLY A 851 -21.08 -24.62 27.86
C GLY A 851 -22.33 -25.46 28.15
N THR A 852 -23.18 -25.65 27.13
CA THR A 852 -24.48 -26.35 27.29
C THR A 852 -24.50 -27.79 26.77
N GLY A 853 -23.45 -28.20 26.03
CA GLY A 853 -23.32 -29.55 25.49
C GLY A 853 -22.79 -30.58 26.48
N GLY A 854 -22.40 -31.74 25.94
CA GLY A 854 -21.61 -32.75 26.66
C GLY A 854 -20.16 -32.80 26.16
N PRO A 855 -19.27 -33.59 26.80
CA PRO A 855 -17.82 -33.63 26.49
C PRO A 855 -17.43 -33.90 25.03
N ASP A 856 -18.35 -34.42 24.23
CA ASP A 856 -18.19 -34.76 22.82
C ASP A 856 -18.90 -33.76 21.87
N SER A 857 -19.41 -32.62 22.38
CA SER A 857 -20.13 -31.60 21.61
C SER A 857 -20.07 -30.20 22.26
N ASP A 858 -19.26 -29.30 21.70
CA ASP A 858 -19.11 -27.91 22.17
C ASP A 858 -20.31 -27.03 21.75
N TYR A 859 -21.50 -27.27 22.32
CA TYR A 859 -22.61 -26.32 22.21
C TYR A 859 -22.34 -25.07 23.07
N PRO A 860 -22.69 -23.86 22.57
CA PRO A 860 -22.40 -22.60 23.25
C PRO A 860 -23.03 -22.47 24.64
N SER A 861 -22.51 -21.54 25.43
CA SER A 861 -22.96 -21.25 26.80
C SER A 861 -24.33 -20.55 26.83
N SER A 862 -24.86 -20.29 28.02
CA SER A 862 -26.15 -19.60 28.21
C SER A 862 -26.29 -18.23 27.53
N ASP A 863 -25.18 -17.61 27.12
CA ASP A 863 -25.05 -16.32 26.45
C ASP A 863 -24.58 -16.42 24.98
N GLY A 864 -24.33 -17.64 24.47
CA GLY A 864 -23.77 -17.87 23.14
C GLY A 864 -22.25 -18.12 23.07
N TYR A 865 -21.47 -17.93 24.15
CA TYR A 865 -20.00 -18.02 24.09
C TYR A 865 -19.44 -19.42 24.32
N ASN A 866 -18.29 -19.74 23.72
CA ASN A 866 -17.54 -20.97 24.03
C ASN A 866 -16.52 -20.74 25.17
N TYR A 867 -17.01 -20.67 26.41
CA TYR A 867 -16.14 -20.67 27.60
C TYR A 867 -15.37 -21.99 27.80
N CYS A 868 -15.64 -23.05 27.04
CA CYS A 868 -14.86 -24.29 27.11
C CYS A 868 -13.48 -24.12 26.46
N ALA A 869 -13.39 -23.33 25.38
CA ALA A 869 -12.12 -22.86 24.82
C ALA A 869 -11.42 -21.82 25.74
N MET A 870 -12.19 -21.00 26.46
CA MET A 870 -11.70 -19.92 27.32
C MET A 870 -12.03 -20.16 28.81
N ALA A 871 -11.65 -21.34 29.34
CA ALA A 871 -12.13 -21.83 30.63
C ALA A 871 -11.95 -20.87 31.83
N ASN A 872 -10.93 -20.01 31.81
CA ASN A 872 -10.67 -19.03 32.88
C ASN A 872 -11.66 -17.85 32.90
N ASN A 873 -12.40 -17.64 31.80
CA ASN A 873 -13.28 -16.48 31.60
C ASN A 873 -14.76 -16.83 31.89
N CYS A 874 -15.04 -18.06 32.30
CA CYS A 874 -16.38 -18.50 32.73
C CYS A 874 -16.85 -17.68 33.95
N PRO A 875 -18.03 -17.02 33.91
CA PRO A 875 -18.55 -16.21 35.03
C PRO A 875 -18.72 -16.96 36.37
N CYS A 876 -18.77 -18.29 36.37
CA CYS A 876 -18.99 -19.13 37.55
C CYS A 876 -17.80 -19.24 38.54
N SER A 877 -17.00 -18.19 38.68
CA SER A 877 -15.95 -17.98 39.71
C SER A 877 -14.83 -19.04 39.79
N ARG A 878 -14.79 -20.01 38.88
CA ARG A 878 -13.77 -21.08 38.79
C ARG A 878 -13.50 -21.39 37.31
N PRO A 879 -12.29 -21.87 36.95
CA PRO A 879 -12.02 -22.28 35.59
C PRO A 879 -12.60 -23.67 35.29
N GLY A 880 -13.59 -23.76 34.41
CA GLY A 880 -14.23 -25.02 34.06
C GLY A 880 -15.35 -24.92 33.02
N CYS A 881 -15.31 -25.83 32.04
CA CYS A 881 -16.39 -26.09 31.09
C CYS A 881 -17.51 -26.94 31.73
N TYR A 882 -18.74 -26.83 31.21
CA TYR A 882 -19.96 -27.52 31.67
C TYR A 882 -20.37 -27.21 33.12
N MET A 883 -19.94 -26.06 33.67
CA MET A 883 -20.33 -25.63 35.02
C MET A 883 -21.60 -24.79 35.03
N GLU A 884 -22.41 -24.94 36.07
CA GLU A 884 -23.60 -24.14 36.33
C GLU A 884 -23.47 -23.36 37.65
N CYS A 885 -23.79 -22.07 37.63
CA CYS A 885 -23.78 -21.18 38.79
C CYS A 885 -25.06 -20.35 38.89
N GLN A 886 -25.15 -19.49 39.91
CA GLN A 886 -26.20 -18.49 40.06
C GLN A 886 -25.58 -17.09 39.93
N VAL A 887 -26.25 -16.19 39.21
CA VAL A 887 -25.82 -14.80 39.01
C VAL A 887 -26.97 -13.84 39.33
N GLN A 888 -26.67 -12.72 39.99
CA GLN A 888 -27.63 -11.62 40.18
C GLN A 888 -27.82 -10.85 38.87
N LYS A 889 -29.07 -10.47 38.56
CA LYS A 889 -29.48 -9.90 37.26
C LYS A 889 -29.64 -8.38 37.31
N THR A 890 -28.51 -7.66 37.41
CA THR A 890 -28.45 -6.20 37.19
C THR A 890 -28.21 -5.91 35.69
N CYS A 891 -28.82 -4.83 35.17
CA CYS A 891 -28.79 -4.39 33.76
C CYS A 891 -29.07 -5.46 32.68
N TRP A 892 -30.37 -5.73 32.43
CA TRP A 892 -30.84 -6.64 31.37
C TRP A 892 -32.08 -6.11 30.62
N ILE A 893 -32.13 -4.81 30.33
CA ILE A 893 -33.19 -4.18 29.51
C ILE A 893 -32.52 -3.57 28.27
N GLY A 894 -32.61 -4.27 27.14
CA GLY A 894 -32.07 -3.84 25.84
C GLY A 894 -31.41 -4.94 25.01
N SER A 895 -30.86 -5.99 25.64
CA SER A 895 -30.14 -7.05 24.94
C SER A 895 -31.06 -7.93 24.08
N ILE A 896 -31.02 -7.71 22.77
CA ILE A 896 -31.30 -8.72 21.74
C ILE A 896 -29.94 -9.35 21.39
N ALA A 897 -29.87 -10.68 21.32
CA ALA A 897 -28.60 -11.37 21.20
C ALA A 897 -27.92 -11.19 19.83
N SER A 898 -26.97 -10.27 19.74
CA SER A 898 -25.75 -10.42 18.91
C SER A 898 -24.67 -9.40 19.33
N LYS A 899 -23.48 -9.92 19.72
CA LYS A 899 -22.26 -9.22 20.20
C LYS A 899 -22.29 -8.68 21.67
N LEU A 900 -21.66 -9.43 22.61
CA LEU A 900 -21.21 -9.04 23.99
C LEU A 900 -22.33 -8.72 25.03
N THR A 901 -22.27 -8.87 26.38
CA THR A 901 -21.39 -9.45 27.45
C THR A 901 -20.01 -8.82 27.73
N ASP A 902 -19.54 -8.57 28.97
CA ASP A 902 -20.05 -8.60 30.37
C ASP A 902 -19.18 -7.58 31.20
N TYR A 903 -19.47 -6.97 32.36
CA TYR A 903 -20.19 -7.29 33.63
C TYR A 903 -19.32 -7.89 34.76
N GLU A 904 -19.43 -7.34 35.99
CA GLU A 904 -18.70 -7.74 37.21
C GLU A 904 -19.70 -8.23 38.29
N PRO A 905 -19.72 -9.53 38.69
CA PRO A 905 -20.79 -10.06 39.54
C PRO A 905 -20.54 -9.98 41.06
N VAL A 906 -21.62 -9.80 41.82
CA VAL A 906 -21.72 -10.21 43.23
C VAL A 906 -22.29 -11.63 43.29
N PHE A 907 -21.67 -12.51 44.08
CA PHE A 907 -21.96 -13.94 44.12
C PHE A 907 -22.62 -14.40 45.42
N GLU A 908 -23.64 -15.26 45.30
CA GLU A 908 -24.20 -16.04 46.41
C GLU A 908 -23.98 -17.54 46.15
N CYS A 909 -23.29 -18.25 47.06
CA CYS A 909 -23.14 -19.69 46.93
C CYS A 909 -24.48 -20.41 47.20
N LYS A 910 -24.89 -21.30 46.29
CA LYS A 910 -25.96 -22.27 46.57
C LYS A 910 -25.60 -23.07 47.82
N THR A 911 -26.49 -23.03 48.82
CA THR A 911 -26.32 -23.75 50.09
C THR A 911 -26.19 -25.26 49.85
N GLY A 912 -25.06 -25.84 50.28
CA GLY A 912 -24.79 -27.28 50.15
C GLY A 912 -23.37 -27.65 49.69
N ILE A 913 -22.53 -26.70 49.29
CA ILE A 913 -21.10 -26.92 48.98
C ILE A 913 -20.28 -25.77 49.60
N ASP A 914 -19.23 -26.11 50.34
CA ASP A 914 -18.51 -25.16 51.22
C ASP A 914 -17.86 -23.97 50.49
N CYS A 915 -18.13 -22.76 50.99
CA CYS A 915 -17.61 -21.48 50.52
C CYS A 915 -17.13 -20.60 51.70
N GLU A 916 -15.96 -20.86 52.28
CA GLU A 916 -15.30 -19.93 53.21
C GLU A 916 -13.88 -19.56 52.76
N GLY A 917 -13.51 -18.28 52.93
CA GLY A 917 -12.22 -17.73 52.47
C GLY A 917 -12.08 -16.22 52.63
N ASN A 918 -12.31 -15.70 53.84
CA ASN A 918 -12.28 -14.26 54.14
C ASN A 918 -10.95 -13.55 53.79
N ILE A 919 -11.03 -12.35 53.21
CA ILE A 919 -9.93 -11.37 53.14
C ILE A 919 -10.49 -9.98 53.50
N PRO A 920 -9.93 -9.26 54.51
CA PRO A 920 -10.43 -7.96 54.93
C PRO A 920 -9.84 -6.79 54.13
N SER A 921 -10.56 -5.66 54.12
CA SER A 921 -10.12 -4.37 53.54
C SER A 921 -9.02 -3.69 54.36
N MET A 922 -8.09 -3.00 53.69
CA MET A 922 -7.17 -2.02 54.30
C MET A 922 -6.86 -0.86 53.36
N THR A 923 -6.92 0.37 53.88
CA THR A 923 -6.49 1.61 53.23
C THR A 923 -4.96 1.80 53.26
N PRO A 924 -4.38 2.61 52.35
CA PRO A 924 -2.93 2.73 52.21
C PRO A 924 -2.28 3.78 53.13
N THR A 925 -1.24 3.39 53.85
CA THR A 925 -0.30 4.30 54.53
C THR A 925 1.15 3.82 54.36
N LYS A 926 2.13 4.73 54.49
CA LYS A 926 3.51 4.55 53.98
C LYS A 926 4.44 3.67 54.85
N VAL A 927 5.09 2.67 54.22
CA VAL A 927 6.52 2.25 54.41
C VAL A 927 6.87 1.55 55.77
N PRO A 928 7.91 0.67 55.92
CA PRO A 928 8.89 0.09 54.98
C PRO A 928 8.89 -1.46 54.86
N ASN A 929 9.80 -1.97 54.01
CA ASN A 929 10.07 -3.37 53.67
C ASN A 929 10.21 -4.38 54.84
N LYS A 930 9.52 -5.53 54.72
CA LYS A 930 10.00 -6.87 55.12
C LYS A 930 9.51 -7.92 54.12
N CYS A 931 10.40 -8.80 53.65
CA CYS A 931 10.07 -9.80 52.64
C CYS A 931 9.23 -10.95 53.22
N ILE A 932 8.14 -11.32 52.54
CA ILE A 932 7.33 -12.51 52.82
C ILE A 932 7.18 -13.32 51.52
N ASP A 933 7.56 -14.59 51.57
CA ASP A 933 7.57 -15.53 50.43
C ASP A 933 6.13 -15.91 50.00
N LYS A 934 5.67 -15.36 48.86
CA LYS A 934 4.33 -15.62 48.29
C LYS A 934 4.36 -16.70 47.20
N GLU A 935 4.48 -17.95 47.65
CA GLU A 935 4.13 -19.20 46.94
C GLU A 935 4.38 -19.27 45.42
N VAL A 936 5.65 -19.26 44.98
CA VAL A 936 5.96 -19.65 43.60
C VAL A 936 5.55 -21.12 43.35
N LYS A 937 4.70 -21.32 42.33
CA LYS A 937 4.10 -22.59 41.93
C LYS A 937 4.53 -22.98 40.51
N PHE A 938 4.76 -24.27 40.28
CA PHE A 938 5.18 -24.84 39.01
C PHE A 938 4.38 -26.10 38.65
N PHE A 939 4.31 -26.42 37.36
CA PHE A 939 3.62 -27.62 36.88
C PHE A 939 4.53 -28.85 36.92
N TYR A 940 3.98 -29.99 37.38
CA TYR A 940 4.65 -31.29 37.39
C TYR A 940 3.81 -32.36 36.68
N LYS A 941 4.37 -32.99 35.64
CA LYS A 941 3.73 -34.06 34.85
C LYS A 941 3.85 -35.40 35.56
N LYS A 942 2.72 -35.98 35.99
CA LYS A 942 2.65 -37.39 36.43
C LYS A 942 2.51 -38.30 35.19
N GLN A 943 2.79 -39.60 35.33
CA GLN A 943 2.61 -40.55 34.21
C GLN A 943 1.15 -40.56 33.73
N LYS A 944 0.96 -40.84 32.42
CA LYS A 944 -0.31 -40.72 31.66
C LYS A 944 -0.91 -39.30 31.64
N LYS A 945 -0.24 -38.42 30.87
CA LYS A 945 -0.64 -37.08 30.38
C LYS A 945 -1.11 -35.99 31.37
N ARG A 946 -1.57 -36.28 32.60
CA ARG A 946 -2.02 -35.25 33.57
C ARG A 946 -0.86 -34.46 34.21
N PHE A 947 -1.00 -33.14 34.22
CA PHE A 947 -0.16 -32.21 34.97
C PHE A 947 -0.78 -31.89 36.35
N LEU A 948 0.06 -31.57 37.33
CA LEU A 948 -0.35 -31.17 38.69
C LEU A 948 0.47 -29.96 39.13
N LEU A 949 -0.18 -28.93 39.67
CA LEU A 949 0.49 -27.77 40.24
C LEU A 949 1.13 -28.11 41.60
N LYS A 950 2.36 -27.63 41.85
CA LYS A 950 3.13 -27.83 43.09
C LYS A 950 3.94 -26.58 43.46
N THR A 951 4.14 -26.34 44.75
CA THR A 951 4.92 -25.20 45.26
C THR A 951 6.42 -25.51 45.33
N CYS A 952 7.27 -24.48 45.33
CA CYS A 952 8.70 -24.62 45.66
C CYS A 952 8.91 -25.42 46.97
N LYS A 953 8.08 -25.17 48.00
CA LYS A 953 8.08 -25.91 49.28
C LYS A 953 7.88 -27.43 49.08
N TRP A 954 6.98 -27.86 48.19
CA TRP A 954 6.84 -29.29 47.85
C TRP A 954 8.08 -29.85 47.16
N LEU A 955 8.74 -29.09 46.28
CA LEU A 955 9.98 -29.55 45.61
C LEU A 955 11.12 -29.74 46.62
N LEU A 956 11.23 -28.86 47.62
CA LEU A 956 12.22 -28.99 48.70
C LEU A 956 12.04 -30.27 49.53
N THR A 957 10.81 -30.81 49.67
CA THR A 957 10.57 -32.13 50.32
C THR A 957 11.07 -33.35 49.50
N LYS A 958 11.68 -33.16 48.32
CA LYS A 958 12.20 -34.24 47.47
C LYS A 958 13.72 -34.32 47.58
N ASN A 959 14.27 -35.53 47.51
CA ASN A 959 15.72 -35.74 47.63
C ASN A 959 16.50 -35.21 46.41
N LYS A 960 17.82 -35.00 46.54
CA LYS A 960 18.67 -34.38 45.50
C LYS A 960 18.56 -35.06 44.12
N LYS A 961 18.43 -36.39 44.08
CA LYS A 961 18.28 -37.19 42.84
C LYS A 961 16.90 -37.01 42.21
N GLN A 962 15.83 -36.93 43.02
CA GLN A 962 14.47 -36.61 42.56
C GLN A 962 14.37 -35.16 42.06
N ARG A 963 14.89 -34.17 42.81
CA ARG A 963 14.88 -32.75 42.39
C ARG A 963 15.55 -32.56 41.03
N LYS A 964 16.75 -33.13 40.82
CA LYS A 964 17.46 -33.03 39.53
C LYS A 964 16.67 -33.67 38.38
N LYS A 965 16.05 -34.84 38.58
CA LYS A 965 15.22 -35.55 37.58
C LYS A 965 13.89 -34.84 37.27
N ILE A 966 13.34 -34.07 38.21
CA ILE A 966 12.15 -33.24 37.99
C ILE A 966 12.53 -32.03 37.12
N CYS A 967 13.55 -31.26 37.53
CA CYS A 967 13.92 -30.02 36.84
C CYS A 967 14.48 -30.28 35.44
N SER A 968 15.29 -31.33 35.25
CA SER A 968 15.90 -31.64 33.95
C SER A 968 14.89 -31.97 32.85
N LYS A 969 13.66 -32.39 33.20
CA LYS A 969 12.60 -32.69 32.22
C LYS A 969 11.82 -31.46 31.73
N TYR A 970 12.10 -30.27 32.24
CA TYR A 970 11.41 -29.03 31.88
C TYR A 970 12.27 -28.04 31.07
N VAL A 971 13.59 -28.23 31.03
CA VAL A 971 14.50 -27.40 30.24
C VAL A 971 14.24 -27.56 28.73
N ASP A 972 14.11 -28.80 28.26
CA ASP A 972 13.91 -29.13 26.84
C ASP A 972 12.58 -28.63 26.26
N TYR A 973 11.59 -28.32 27.11
CA TYR A 973 10.24 -27.92 26.66
C TYR A 973 10.08 -26.40 26.52
N PHE A 974 10.94 -25.59 27.16
CA PHE A 974 10.88 -24.13 27.12
C PHE A 974 12.09 -23.46 26.45
N SER A 975 13.15 -24.21 26.12
CA SER A 975 14.35 -23.68 25.45
C SER A 975 14.10 -23.04 24.09
N LYS A 976 12.93 -23.26 23.45
CA LYS A 976 12.57 -22.70 22.14
C LYS A 976 11.81 -21.36 22.14
N LYS A 977 11.37 -20.80 23.29
CA LYS A 977 10.79 -19.43 23.32
C LYS A 977 11.21 -18.62 24.57
N LYS A 978 12.18 -17.71 24.35
CA LYS A 978 12.72 -16.65 25.24
C LYS A 978 13.32 -17.11 26.58
N LYS A 979 14.53 -16.61 26.90
CA LYS A 979 15.21 -16.85 28.19
C LYS A 979 14.46 -16.15 29.33
N ASN A 980 13.87 -16.93 30.24
CA ASN A 980 13.59 -16.51 31.62
C ASN A 980 13.50 -17.77 32.51
N ILE A 981 14.56 -18.05 33.28
CA ILE A 981 14.65 -19.25 34.12
C ILE A 981 14.05 -18.94 35.50
N TRP A 982 12.90 -19.55 35.80
CA TRP A 982 12.24 -19.42 37.10
C TRP A 982 12.97 -20.25 38.17
N SER A 983 13.92 -19.64 38.88
CA SER A 983 14.56 -20.21 40.06
C SER A 983 13.75 -19.95 41.33
N CYS A 984 13.40 -21.00 42.10
CA CYS A 984 13.04 -20.84 43.51
C CYS A 984 14.27 -20.27 44.26
N GLY A 985 14.24 -18.99 44.62
CA GLY A 985 15.42 -18.26 45.10
C GLY A 985 16.00 -18.77 46.43
N GLY A 986 17.33 -18.80 46.52
CA GLY A 986 18.09 -19.16 47.72
C GLY A 986 19.57 -19.28 47.37
N HIS A 987 20.44 -18.51 48.02
CA HIS A 987 21.85 -18.33 47.62
C HIS A 987 22.64 -19.64 47.49
N MET A 988 23.41 -19.73 46.41
CA MET A 988 24.78 -20.25 46.44
C MET A 988 25.64 -19.38 45.49
N PRO A 989 26.86 -18.95 45.91
CA PRO A 989 27.74 -18.08 45.13
C PRO A 989 28.78 -18.88 44.29
N GLU A 990 29.71 -18.13 43.69
CA GLU A 990 30.96 -18.58 43.03
C GLU A 990 30.78 -19.21 41.63
N ILE A 991 31.10 -18.46 40.55
CA ILE A 991 32.43 -18.26 39.92
C ILE A 991 32.85 -19.43 39.03
N LEU A 992 32.34 -19.42 37.78
CA LEU A 992 33.10 -19.24 36.53
C LEU A 992 32.15 -19.26 35.31
#